data_AF-A0A349YL14-F1
#
_entry.id   AF-A0A349YL14-F1
#
_cell.length_a   1.000
_cell.length_b   1.000
_cell.length_c   1.000
_cell.angle_alpha   90.00
_cell.angle_beta   90.00
_cell.angle_gamma   90.00
#
_symmetry.space_group_name_H-M   'P 1'
#
loop_
_entity.id
_entity.type
_entity.pdbx_description
1 polymer ?
#
loop_
_entity_poly.entity_id
_entity_poly.type
_entity_poly.pdbx_seq_one_letter_code
_entity_poly.pdbx_strand_id
1 'polypeptide(L)'
;MKRMKKLWAYLLVVAMLVTFMPGNAYVKAAADTTYGFHVSGAKLLDANGNPFVMRGINHAHTWYKDQSTTAIKAMANAGANTVRLVLSNGVQWNKDDLSSVKSLIKQCKENKMVAVLEVHDATGKQTTNELLAAADYFVEMKDALIGNEAYVIVNIANEWDGTWESSTWKEGYIAAIKKIRDAGIKNTLMIDAAGWGQYPKSIAESGKAVFASDPLANTMFSTHMYEYAGGSASMVKNNIDSVAATGLCQVIGEFGWKHTDGDVAEETIMSYCQQKGIGYMAWSWKGNSGGVEYLDLANDWAGTSLSDWGNEIVNGANGLKETSKICSVFTDATVSQAPESSASNEPTKYPCVTSLPPVSEAPAAGSVNLFKGSKEAASWSNVLELTTVKDGGTFDSSMITKDGYFTVEYTGDKDAFELVFQSWSGGTGWAEVTSSQSTVNTSGNYVSKISYSDIVSVYGDKFDALDRLYVKTTNGSIVLKSFNYVTGASEPVQSVAPVESEEPVITKEPAKSEEPVISEEPVVSVQPSKPVTDGAINFFSGSKEVSAWQTALEVSTKKNGGTFDPAVITKDGYFAVTFTGTKDSLQVIFQSWTGGCGWAVVKPNQVTTNTDGSYTAVFDYDTVTTAYGTSYDLLDRIYVQTQNGSIVLQSVDYVTGKMAPAVSAMPSTEPSIEPSEEPIVSSTPSEEPKPGEMKTASHFATEENVKVIGRTYMSATSERWLANTASGIEFTYYGNEGSVEILGDSLATGESLANKARFAIYVNDKLLVDDMVEDTSKTYDFNLSGSGLVTVNIIKLSESASATVGIGKITVTSEGGKIMPTPSKKHRIEFIGDSITCGYGIDDENINGGFKNSTEDGSKTYAYKTAQNLDADYSIVSVSGIGVVSNYTSAGVKSDENVMPKYYDKIAYSWSTFGDWTSPAKTDWDFTKFQPEAVVINLGTNDSSYVAHDATREAEFVDAYVAFIKQIREKNPDAAIFCTLGIMGADLYPQIEQAVAEYTAQTGDKNVTSMQFDSQQMSDGICVDWHPSEKTNTKAAAKLSAYMKEVMGW
;
A
#
# COMPACT_ATOMS: atom_id res chain seq x y z
N MET A 1 69.36 2.21 -10.01
CA MET A 1 69.33 0.91 -9.31
C MET A 1 69.23 1.15 -7.79
N LYS A 2 68.17 1.59 -7.11
CA LYS A 2 66.70 1.43 -7.22
C LYS A 2 66.27 0.04 -7.66
N ARG A 3 65.41 -0.59 -6.83
CA ARG A 3 64.65 -1.83 -7.07
C ARG A 3 65.51 -3.08 -7.28
N MET A 4 65.66 -3.92 -6.25
CA MET A 4 65.71 -5.40 -6.37
C MET A 4 66.09 -6.15 -5.07
N LYS A 5 66.63 -5.49 -4.03
CA LYS A 5 67.21 -6.24 -2.88
C LYS A 5 66.32 -6.45 -1.64
N LYS A 6 65.06 -6.01 -1.62
CA LYS A 6 64.15 -6.20 -0.46
C LYS A 6 62.93 -7.10 -0.70
N LEU A 7 62.81 -7.75 -1.87
CA LEU A 7 61.61 -8.52 -2.24
C LEU A 7 61.76 -10.06 -2.17
N TRP A 8 62.78 -10.61 -1.50
CA TRP A 8 63.15 -12.03 -1.69
C TRP A 8 63.24 -12.94 -0.45
N ALA A 9 62.67 -12.63 0.71
CA ALA A 9 62.76 -13.61 1.82
C ALA A 9 61.59 -13.70 2.81
N TYR A 10 60.50 -12.95 2.63
CA TYR A 10 59.28 -13.14 3.43
C TYR A 10 58.44 -14.37 3.01
N LEU A 11 58.89 -15.10 1.99
CA LEU A 11 58.21 -16.26 1.40
C LEU A 11 58.53 -17.62 2.06
N LEU A 12 59.18 -17.63 3.24
CA LEU A 12 59.73 -18.86 3.82
C LEU A 12 59.21 -19.24 5.23
N VAL A 13 58.19 -18.59 5.78
CA VAL A 13 57.75 -18.83 7.18
C VAL A 13 56.32 -19.37 7.35
N VAL A 14 55.48 -19.45 6.31
CA VAL A 14 54.08 -19.96 6.46
C VAL A 14 53.89 -21.35 5.84
N ALA A 15 54.90 -22.22 5.98
CA ALA A 15 54.85 -23.63 5.57
C ALA A 15 55.13 -24.56 6.77
N MET A 16 54.41 -24.38 7.88
CA MET A 16 54.34 -25.26 9.06
C MET A 16 53.06 -24.83 9.82
N LEU A 17 52.04 -25.61 10.14
CA LEU A 17 51.81 -27.04 10.24
C LEU A 17 50.29 -27.27 10.12
N VAL A 18 49.86 -28.00 9.10
CA VAL A 18 48.55 -28.67 9.06
C VAL A 18 48.81 -30.13 9.40
N THR A 19 48.51 -30.54 10.63
CA THR A 19 48.30 -31.94 11.00
C THR A 19 47.30 -32.03 12.15
N PHE A 20 46.08 -32.44 11.85
CA PHE A 20 45.18 -33.05 12.84
C PHE A 20 44.83 -34.47 12.38
N MET A 21 45.01 -35.40 13.32
CA MET A 21 44.57 -36.79 13.30
C MET A 21 43.05 -36.90 13.61
N PRO A 22 42.43 -38.09 13.45
CA PRO A 22 41.04 -38.26 13.04
C PRO A 22 40.04 -38.43 14.17
N GLY A 23 38.77 -38.21 13.83
CA GLY A 23 37.61 -38.99 14.29
C GLY A 23 37.26 -38.94 15.78
N ASN A 24 36.20 -38.19 16.10
CA ASN A 24 35.19 -38.65 17.05
C ASN A 24 33.83 -38.05 16.67
N ALA A 25 32.89 -38.94 16.36
CA ALA A 25 31.49 -38.61 16.17
C ALA A 25 30.93 -38.02 17.47
N TYR A 26 30.47 -36.79 17.41
CA TYR A 26 29.52 -36.24 18.38
C TYR A 26 28.22 -35.96 17.64
N VAL A 27 27.21 -36.68 18.07
CA VAL A 27 25.84 -36.68 17.54
C VAL A 27 25.27 -35.27 17.64
N LYS A 28 24.72 -34.82 16.50
CA LYS A 28 23.94 -33.60 16.30
C LYS A 28 22.76 -33.59 17.28
N ALA A 29 22.68 -32.57 18.16
CA ALA A 29 21.41 -32.18 18.76
C ALA A 29 20.91 -30.98 17.95
N ALA A 30 19.87 -31.21 17.16
CA ALA A 30 19.12 -30.15 16.49
C ALA A 30 18.39 -29.30 17.53
N ALA A 31 18.38 -27.99 17.34
CA ALA A 31 17.35 -27.12 17.86
C ALA A 31 16.76 -26.38 16.65
N ASP A 32 15.82 -27.05 15.99
CA ASP A 32 14.76 -26.44 15.19
C ASP A 32 14.03 -25.39 16.05
N THR A 33 13.69 -24.24 15.48
CA THR A 33 12.50 -23.51 15.94
C THR A 33 11.73 -22.98 14.75
N THR A 34 10.93 -23.86 14.19
CA THR A 34 9.91 -23.58 13.19
C THR A 34 8.77 -24.59 13.44
N TYR A 35 7.48 -24.43 13.14
CA TYR A 35 6.67 -23.49 12.39
C TYR A 35 5.22 -23.59 12.97
N GLY A 36 4.52 -22.49 13.22
CA GLY A 36 3.09 -22.50 13.57
C GLY A 36 2.26 -21.82 12.49
N PHE A 37 0.93 -21.77 12.65
CA PHE A 37 0.13 -20.81 11.87
C PHE A 37 0.68 -19.41 12.07
N HIS A 38 0.76 -18.65 10.98
CA HIS A 38 1.16 -17.25 11.04
C HIS A 38 0.42 -16.40 10.01
N VAL A 39 0.17 -15.15 10.36
CA VAL A 39 -0.42 -14.16 9.46
C VAL A 39 0.68 -13.49 8.64
N SER A 40 0.44 -13.35 7.34
CA SER A 40 1.29 -12.59 6.44
C SER A 40 0.43 -11.70 5.54
N GLY A 41 0.34 -10.43 5.90
CA GLY A 41 -0.61 -9.48 5.29
C GLY A 41 -2.05 -10.00 5.44
N ALA A 42 -2.79 -10.06 4.33
CA ALA A 42 -4.18 -10.51 4.32
C ALA A 42 -4.36 -12.04 4.39
N LYS A 43 -3.27 -12.82 4.48
CA LYS A 43 -3.31 -14.29 4.39
C LYS A 43 -2.95 -14.96 5.71
N LEU A 44 -3.63 -16.06 6.00
CA LEU A 44 -3.23 -17.03 7.01
C LEU A 44 -2.39 -18.12 6.34
N LEU A 45 -1.18 -18.34 6.86
CA LEU A 45 -0.28 -19.39 6.39
C LEU A 45 -0.19 -20.49 7.44
N ASP A 46 -0.23 -21.75 7.02
CA ASP A 46 0.01 -22.89 7.90
C ASP A 46 1.49 -23.04 8.26
N ALA A 47 1.79 -24.03 9.11
CA ALA A 47 3.16 -24.29 9.55
C ALA A 47 4.11 -24.72 8.41
N ASN A 48 3.62 -25.10 7.23
CA ASN A 48 4.50 -25.36 6.09
C ASN A 48 4.66 -24.12 5.19
N GLY A 49 4.15 -22.96 5.62
CA GLY A 49 4.16 -21.72 4.85
C GLY A 49 3.11 -21.66 3.74
N ASN A 50 2.19 -22.64 3.69
CA ASN A 50 1.17 -22.67 2.64
C ASN A 50 -0.04 -21.82 3.05
N PRO A 51 -0.63 -21.03 2.12
CA PRO A 51 -1.90 -20.35 2.38
C PRO A 51 -2.98 -21.33 2.80
N PHE A 52 -3.54 -21.11 3.99
CA PHE A 52 -4.61 -21.92 4.54
C PHE A 52 -5.91 -21.12 4.56
N VAL A 53 -6.85 -21.55 3.71
CA VAL A 53 -8.17 -20.95 3.61
C VAL A 53 -9.16 -21.82 4.36
N MET A 54 -9.74 -21.29 5.44
CA MET A 54 -10.70 -22.04 6.25
C MET A 54 -11.97 -22.34 5.45
N ARG A 55 -12.39 -23.60 5.48
CA ARG A 55 -13.67 -24.11 5.01
C ARG A 55 -14.18 -25.00 6.12
N GLY A 56 -14.90 -24.38 7.06
CA GLY A 56 -15.16 -24.99 8.36
C GLY A 56 -16.60 -24.87 8.83
N ILE A 57 -16.81 -25.41 10.04
CA ILE A 57 -18.09 -25.47 10.72
C ILE A 57 -17.88 -25.13 12.20
N ASN A 58 -18.83 -24.40 12.79
CA ASN A 58 -18.90 -24.17 14.24
C ASN A 58 -19.54 -25.36 14.97
N HIS A 59 -18.97 -25.77 16.10
CA HIS A 59 -19.50 -26.83 16.97
C HIS A 59 -19.65 -26.35 18.41
N ALA A 60 -20.89 -26.43 18.87
CA ALA A 60 -21.39 -26.07 20.20
C ALA A 60 -20.89 -27.00 21.33
N HIS A 61 -19.58 -27.19 21.46
CA HIS A 61 -19.01 -28.17 22.40
C HIS A 61 -19.46 -27.94 23.84
N THR A 62 -19.37 -26.71 24.36
CA THR A 62 -19.60 -26.46 25.79
C THR A 62 -21.01 -26.84 26.25
N TRP A 63 -22.00 -26.77 25.36
CA TRP A 63 -23.39 -27.18 25.64
C TRP A 63 -23.64 -28.67 25.38
N TYR A 64 -22.79 -29.32 24.57
CA TYR A 64 -22.95 -30.71 24.13
C TYR A 64 -21.63 -31.50 24.21
N LYS A 65 -20.98 -31.47 25.37
CA LYS A 65 -19.61 -32.00 25.56
C LYS A 65 -19.48 -33.48 25.15
N ASP A 66 -20.49 -34.28 25.44
CA ASP A 66 -20.52 -35.73 25.13
C ASP A 66 -20.66 -36.03 23.63
N GLN A 67 -20.95 -35.03 22.80
CA GLN A 67 -21.18 -35.21 21.37
C GLN A 67 -19.93 -34.92 20.53
N SER A 68 -18.88 -34.29 21.08
CA SER A 68 -17.74 -33.82 20.30
C SER A 68 -17.02 -34.89 19.51
N THR A 69 -16.85 -36.10 20.04
CA THR A 69 -16.20 -37.19 19.30
C THR A 69 -17.00 -37.59 18.06
N THR A 70 -18.32 -37.61 18.17
CA THR A 70 -19.21 -37.92 17.06
C THR A 70 -19.22 -36.76 16.05
N ALA A 71 -19.41 -35.53 16.53
CA ALA A 71 -19.55 -34.34 15.72
C ALA A 71 -18.27 -33.98 14.95
N ILE A 72 -17.10 -33.97 15.62
CA ILE A 72 -15.80 -33.65 14.98
C ILE A 72 -15.51 -34.62 13.84
N LYS A 73 -15.74 -35.91 14.07
CA LYS A 73 -15.57 -36.92 13.01
C LYS A 73 -16.56 -36.72 11.86
N ALA A 74 -17.80 -36.38 12.15
CA ALA A 74 -18.81 -36.16 11.14
C ALA A 74 -18.52 -34.91 10.28
N MET A 75 -18.10 -33.80 10.89
CA MET A 75 -17.69 -32.58 10.17
C MET A 75 -16.47 -32.82 9.27
N ALA A 76 -15.47 -33.58 9.74
CA ALA A 76 -14.35 -33.97 8.91
C ALA A 76 -14.77 -34.82 7.69
N ASN A 77 -15.68 -35.78 7.90
CA ASN A 77 -16.25 -36.58 6.81
C ASN A 77 -17.09 -35.75 5.83
N ALA A 78 -17.69 -34.65 6.30
CA ALA A 78 -18.38 -33.69 5.46
C ALA A 78 -17.41 -32.81 4.64
N GLY A 79 -16.10 -32.89 4.90
CA GLY A 79 -15.06 -32.20 4.14
C GLY A 79 -14.53 -30.93 4.80
N ALA A 80 -14.92 -30.61 6.04
CA ALA A 80 -14.38 -29.45 6.74
C ALA A 80 -12.87 -29.59 6.97
N ASN A 81 -12.10 -28.53 6.71
CA ASN A 81 -10.67 -28.48 7.05
C ASN A 81 -10.42 -27.79 8.41
N THR A 82 -11.44 -27.15 8.97
CA THR A 82 -11.40 -26.36 10.21
C THR A 82 -12.67 -26.59 11.00
N VAL A 83 -12.56 -26.67 12.32
CA VAL A 83 -13.70 -26.63 13.24
C VAL A 83 -13.48 -25.52 14.26
N ARG A 84 -14.49 -24.65 14.42
CA ARG A 84 -14.54 -23.66 15.50
C ARG A 84 -15.30 -24.23 16.67
N LEU A 85 -14.63 -24.36 17.81
CA LEU A 85 -15.10 -25.09 18.99
C LEU A 85 -15.50 -24.11 20.08
N VAL A 86 -16.80 -24.08 20.38
CA VAL A 86 -17.39 -23.27 21.43
C VAL A 86 -16.96 -23.80 22.81
N LEU A 87 -16.16 -23.03 23.54
CA LEU A 87 -15.73 -23.33 24.90
C LEU A 87 -16.38 -22.39 25.92
N SER A 88 -16.39 -22.80 27.17
CA SER A 88 -16.74 -21.93 28.30
C SER A 88 -15.58 -21.74 29.28
N ASN A 89 -15.40 -20.50 29.73
CA ASN A 89 -14.45 -20.17 30.80
C ASN A 89 -15.02 -20.39 32.22
N GLY A 90 -16.31 -20.74 32.34
CA GLY A 90 -16.97 -20.97 33.63
C GLY A 90 -17.83 -19.82 34.14
N VAL A 91 -17.93 -18.70 33.41
CA VAL A 91 -18.70 -17.52 33.84
C VAL A 91 -20.19 -17.72 33.61
N GLN A 92 -20.58 -18.23 32.45
CA GLN A 92 -21.98 -18.45 32.05
C GLN A 92 -22.33 -19.94 32.00
N TRP A 93 -21.42 -20.80 31.52
CA TRP A 93 -21.64 -22.24 31.43
C TRP A 93 -20.59 -23.04 32.17
N ASN A 94 -20.71 -24.37 32.11
CA ASN A 94 -19.74 -25.26 32.74
C ASN A 94 -18.40 -25.14 32.03
N LYS A 95 -17.39 -24.71 32.79
CA LYS A 95 -16.01 -24.54 32.31
C LYS A 95 -15.50 -25.76 31.55
N ASP A 96 -14.84 -25.50 30.43
CA ASP A 96 -14.05 -26.48 29.71
C ASP A 96 -12.65 -26.55 30.33
N ASP A 97 -12.34 -27.62 31.05
CA ASP A 97 -11.03 -27.74 31.69
C ASP A 97 -9.90 -28.12 30.70
N LEU A 98 -8.67 -28.07 31.18
CA LEU A 98 -7.47 -28.39 30.40
C LEU A 98 -7.52 -29.78 29.76
N SER A 99 -8.14 -30.76 30.43
CA SER A 99 -8.26 -32.12 29.91
C SER A 99 -9.24 -32.17 28.74
N SER A 100 -10.37 -31.45 28.86
CA SER A 100 -11.32 -31.28 27.76
C SER A 100 -10.65 -30.64 26.54
N VAL A 101 -9.95 -29.52 26.72
CA VAL A 101 -9.27 -28.80 25.63
C VAL A 101 -8.22 -29.68 24.93
N LYS A 102 -7.38 -30.39 25.70
CA LYS A 102 -6.41 -31.34 25.14
C LYS A 102 -7.09 -32.47 24.35
N SER A 103 -8.22 -32.96 24.83
CA SER A 103 -9.00 -34.00 24.16
C SER A 103 -9.57 -33.50 22.83
N LEU A 104 -10.09 -32.27 22.78
CA LEU A 104 -10.63 -31.68 21.56
C LEU A 104 -9.54 -31.46 20.50
N ILE A 105 -8.39 -30.89 20.90
CA ILE A 105 -7.25 -30.69 19.98
C ILE A 105 -6.79 -32.04 19.41
N LYS A 106 -6.68 -33.07 20.25
CA LYS A 106 -6.33 -34.43 19.82
C LYS A 106 -7.32 -34.97 18.79
N GLN A 107 -8.62 -34.83 19.05
CA GLN A 107 -9.67 -35.28 18.12
C GLN A 107 -9.62 -34.52 16.79
N CYS A 108 -9.36 -33.22 16.79
CA CYS A 108 -9.21 -32.43 15.57
C CYS A 108 -8.01 -32.91 14.74
N LYS A 109 -6.85 -33.12 15.38
CA LYS A 109 -5.64 -33.65 14.73
C LYS A 109 -5.86 -35.04 14.13
N GLU A 110 -6.52 -35.94 14.88
CA GLU A 110 -6.86 -37.29 14.42
C GLU A 110 -7.79 -37.27 13.19
N ASN A 111 -8.61 -36.23 13.06
CA ASN A 111 -9.52 -36.03 11.93
C ASN A 111 -8.99 -35.00 10.91
N LYS A 112 -7.72 -34.62 10.99
CA LYS A 112 -7.04 -33.68 10.07
C LYS A 112 -7.71 -32.31 9.91
N MET A 113 -8.33 -31.82 10.99
CA MET A 113 -8.92 -30.48 11.05
C MET A 113 -8.10 -29.55 11.93
N VAL A 114 -8.01 -28.29 11.52
CA VAL A 114 -7.51 -27.20 12.35
C VAL A 114 -8.56 -26.86 13.41
N ALA A 115 -8.13 -26.66 14.65
CA ALA A 115 -9.02 -26.25 15.74
C ALA A 115 -8.95 -24.74 15.95
N VAL A 116 -10.07 -24.04 15.77
CA VAL A 116 -10.24 -22.67 16.25
C VAL A 116 -10.95 -22.77 17.60
N LEU A 117 -10.26 -22.42 18.68
CA LEU A 117 -10.82 -22.47 20.04
C LEU A 117 -11.33 -21.09 20.41
N GLU A 118 -12.59 -20.99 20.86
CA GLU A 118 -13.20 -19.73 21.25
C GLU A 118 -13.87 -19.81 22.62
N VAL A 119 -13.84 -18.72 23.40
CA VAL A 119 -14.58 -18.59 24.66
C VAL A 119 -15.87 -17.83 24.45
N HIS A 120 -17.00 -18.47 24.76
CA HIS A 120 -18.32 -17.96 24.40
C HIS A 120 -19.01 -17.13 25.51
N ASP A 121 -18.55 -17.19 26.76
CA ASP A 121 -19.22 -16.52 27.90
C ASP A 121 -19.20 -14.97 27.80
N ALA A 122 -18.37 -14.42 26.92
CA ALA A 122 -18.21 -12.98 26.72
C ALA A 122 -19.09 -12.40 25.59
N THR A 123 -19.92 -13.23 24.95
CA THR A 123 -20.78 -12.84 23.83
C THR A 123 -21.70 -11.69 24.16
N GLY A 124 -21.61 -10.62 23.35
CA GLY A 124 -22.40 -9.41 23.48
C GLY A 124 -22.09 -8.55 24.72
N LYS A 125 -21.12 -8.96 25.56
CA LYS A 125 -20.71 -8.19 26.73
C LYS A 125 -19.96 -6.93 26.29
N GLN A 126 -20.04 -5.89 27.10
CA GLN A 126 -19.55 -4.55 26.75
C GLN A 126 -18.40 -4.08 27.65
N THR A 127 -18.05 -4.85 28.68
CA THR A 127 -16.96 -4.47 29.59
C THR A 127 -15.71 -5.28 29.29
N THR A 128 -14.55 -4.65 29.47
CA THR A 128 -13.25 -5.29 29.24
C THR A 128 -12.99 -6.44 30.20
N ASN A 129 -13.68 -6.52 31.34
CA ASN A 129 -13.48 -7.58 32.33
C ASN A 129 -13.85 -8.96 31.77
N GLU A 130 -14.94 -9.07 31.01
CA GLU A 130 -15.35 -10.35 30.43
C GLU A 130 -14.36 -10.82 29.35
N LEU A 131 -13.84 -9.91 28.53
CA LEU A 131 -12.78 -10.23 27.56
C LEU A 131 -11.49 -10.67 28.25
N LEU A 132 -11.08 -9.96 29.30
CA LEU A 132 -9.86 -10.31 30.03
C LEU A 132 -10.02 -11.64 30.78
N ALA A 133 -11.23 -11.98 31.25
CA ALA A 133 -11.52 -13.30 31.80
C ALA A 133 -11.43 -14.41 30.74
N ALA A 134 -11.81 -14.14 29.49
CA ALA A 134 -11.60 -15.06 28.38
C ALA A 134 -10.11 -15.23 28.03
N ALA A 135 -9.33 -14.13 28.03
CA ALA A 135 -7.88 -14.20 27.89
C ALA A 135 -7.22 -14.98 29.04
N ASP A 136 -7.63 -14.74 30.29
CA ASP A 136 -7.14 -15.47 31.47
C ASP A 136 -7.43 -16.98 31.38
N TYR A 137 -8.58 -17.36 30.82
CA TYR A 137 -8.88 -18.76 30.53
C TYR A 137 -7.85 -19.36 29.57
N PHE A 138 -7.51 -18.70 28.46
CA PHE A 138 -6.47 -19.22 27.55
C PHE A 138 -5.07 -19.26 28.19
N VAL A 139 -4.76 -18.31 29.08
CA VAL A 139 -3.54 -18.35 29.90
C VAL A 139 -3.51 -19.58 30.81
N GLU A 140 -4.64 -19.94 31.42
CA GLU A 140 -4.78 -21.18 32.19
C GLU A 140 -4.65 -22.42 31.31
N MET A 141 -5.17 -22.37 30.07
CA MET A 141 -5.11 -23.47 29.10
C MET A 141 -3.80 -23.56 28.32
N LYS A 142 -2.79 -22.73 28.60
CA LYS A 142 -1.55 -22.63 27.81
C LYS A 142 -0.84 -23.98 27.57
N ASP A 143 -0.93 -24.92 28.51
CA ASP A 143 -0.32 -26.26 28.39
C ASP A 143 -1.01 -27.17 27.36
N ALA A 144 -2.18 -26.76 26.85
CA ALA A 144 -2.82 -27.37 25.68
C ALA A 144 -2.43 -26.65 24.37
N LEU A 145 -2.03 -25.38 24.45
CA LEU A 145 -1.81 -24.50 23.30
C LEU A 145 -0.35 -24.47 22.84
N ILE A 146 0.58 -24.32 23.78
CA ILE A 146 2.03 -24.27 23.51
C ILE A 146 2.46 -25.64 22.96
N GLY A 147 3.11 -25.65 21.80
CA GLY A 147 3.45 -26.84 21.04
C GLY A 147 2.35 -27.35 20.08
N ASN A 148 1.20 -26.67 20.02
CA ASN A 148 0.14 -26.94 19.03
C ASN A 148 -0.10 -25.74 18.10
N GLU A 149 0.87 -24.85 17.93
CA GLU A 149 0.79 -23.65 17.08
C GLU A 149 0.51 -23.99 15.60
N ALA A 150 0.92 -25.18 15.14
CA ALA A 150 0.64 -25.67 13.78
C ALA A 150 -0.80 -26.20 13.57
N TYR A 151 -1.58 -26.36 14.65
CA TYR A 151 -2.87 -27.06 14.62
C TYR A 151 -4.02 -26.28 15.27
N VAL A 152 -3.69 -25.25 16.05
CA VAL A 152 -4.66 -24.53 16.90
C VAL A 152 -4.53 -23.02 16.70
N ILE A 153 -5.67 -22.38 16.47
CA ILE A 153 -5.86 -20.93 16.45
C ILE A 153 -6.72 -20.54 17.65
N VAL A 154 -6.38 -19.43 18.30
CA VAL A 154 -7.07 -18.95 19.51
C VAL A 154 -7.94 -17.76 19.14
N ASN A 155 -9.25 -17.96 19.11
CA ASN A 155 -10.22 -16.89 18.99
C ASN A 155 -10.58 -16.39 20.40
N ILE A 156 -10.09 -15.21 20.78
CA ILE A 156 -9.98 -14.83 22.20
C ILE A 156 -11.35 -14.85 22.92
N ALA A 157 -12.39 -14.36 22.27
CA ALA A 157 -13.75 -14.35 22.79
C ALA A 157 -14.73 -14.25 21.63
N ASN A 158 -15.81 -15.04 21.67
CA ASN A 158 -16.90 -14.89 20.73
C ASN A 158 -17.59 -13.54 20.94
N GLU A 159 -17.65 -12.73 19.88
CA GLU A 159 -18.58 -11.59 19.79
C GLU A 159 -18.49 -10.59 20.96
N TRP A 160 -17.30 -10.42 21.54
CA TRP A 160 -17.10 -9.47 22.60
C TRP A 160 -17.10 -8.03 22.06
N ASP A 161 -17.66 -7.13 22.87
CA ASP A 161 -18.13 -5.79 22.52
C ASP A 161 -19.39 -5.83 21.63
N GLY A 162 -20.54 -6.04 22.26
CA GLY A 162 -21.84 -5.99 21.59
C GLY A 162 -22.28 -4.59 21.14
N THR A 163 -21.48 -3.55 21.40
CA THR A 163 -21.74 -2.19 20.92
C THR A 163 -21.25 -2.02 19.48
N TRP A 164 -21.79 -1.03 18.77
CA TRP A 164 -21.40 -0.70 17.40
C TRP A 164 -20.35 0.41 17.38
N GLU A 165 -19.33 0.27 18.23
CA GLU A 165 -18.28 1.26 18.47
C GLU A 165 -16.89 0.62 18.38
N SER A 166 -15.91 1.39 17.91
CA SER A 166 -14.57 0.86 17.62
C SER A 166 -13.56 1.08 18.75
N SER A 167 -13.87 1.99 19.69
CA SER A 167 -12.92 2.42 20.73
C SER A 167 -12.76 1.38 21.83
N THR A 168 -13.86 0.95 22.45
CA THR A 168 -13.87 -0.06 23.53
C THR A 168 -13.32 -1.39 23.02
N TRP A 169 -13.80 -1.85 21.87
CA TRP A 169 -13.29 -3.00 21.14
C TRP A 169 -11.76 -2.99 21.00
N LYS A 170 -11.20 -1.89 20.46
CA LYS A 170 -9.76 -1.74 20.23
C LYS A 170 -8.96 -1.83 21.53
N GLU A 171 -9.30 -1.03 22.53
CA GLU A 171 -8.55 -0.98 23.79
C GLU A 171 -8.61 -2.31 24.57
N GLY A 172 -9.76 -2.99 24.53
CA GLY A 172 -9.91 -4.30 25.16
C GLY A 172 -9.02 -5.35 24.52
N TYR A 173 -9.01 -5.43 23.18
CA TYR A 173 -8.20 -6.43 22.49
C TYR A 173 -6.69 -6.16 22.60
N ILE A 174 -6.24 -4.91 22.64
CA ILE A 174 -4.84 -4.57 22.96
C ILE A 174 -4.44 -5.16 24.32
N ALA A 175 -5.28 -5.02 25.34
CA ALA A 175 -5.01 -5.56 26.67
C ALA A 175 -5.04 -7.10 26.71
N ALA A 176 -6.00 -7.71 26.00
CA ALA A 176 -6.15 -9.17 25.94
C ALA A 176 -5.01 -9.86 25.19
N ILE A 177 -4.59 -9.30 24.04
CA ILE A 177 -3.45 -9.80 23.25
C ILE A 177 -2.19 -9.78 24.09
N LYS A 178 -1.90 -8.65 24.76
CA LYS A 178 -0.75 -8.54 25.65
C LYS A 178 -0.73 -9.65 26.70
N LYS A 179 -1.86 -9.88 27.37
CA LYS A 179 -2.00 -10.92 28.40
C LYS A 179 -1.71 -12.33 27.87
N ILE A 180 -2.22 -12.67 26.68
CA ILE A 180 -1.97 -13.97 26.03
C ILE A 180 -0.50 -14.11 25.64
N ARG A 181 0.12 -13.08 25.06
CA ARG A 181 1.52 -13.11 24.65
C ARG A 181 2.50 -13.16 25.82
N ASP A 182 2.22 -12.43 26.90
CA ASP A 182 3.01 -12.47 28.14
C ASP A 182 3.04 -13.89 28.77
N ALA A 183 1.99 -14.71 28.52
CA ALA A 183 1.94 -16.10 28.97
C ALA A 183 2.73 -17.08 28.09
N GLY A 184 3.33 -16.61 26.98
CA GLY A 184 4.13 -17.40 26.06
C GLY A 184 3.32 -18.14 24.99
N ILE A 185 2.04 -17.83 24.82
CA ILE A 185 1.17 -18.44 23.80
C ILE A 185 1.47 -17.80 22.44
N LYS A 186 1.94 -18.60 21.49
CA LYS A 186 2.41 -18.14 20.17
C LYS A 186 1.45 -18.45 19.02
N ASN A 187 0.35 -19.13 19.29
CA ASN A 187 -0.70 -19.43 18.31
C ASN A 187 -1.19 -18.15 17.61
N THR A 188 -1.63 -18.26 16.35
CA THR A 188 -2.38 -17.16 15.73
C THR A 188 -3.59 -16.82 16.57
N LEU A 189 -3.80 -15.52 16.81
CA LEU A 189 -4.98 -15.01 17.50
C LEU A 189 -6.04 -14.60 16.48
N MET A 190 -7.30 -14.91 16.75
CA MET A 190 -8.45 -14.48 15.96
C MET A 190 -9.33 -13.54 16.79
N ILE A 191 -9.66 -12.39 16.23
CA ILE A 191 -10.37 -11.30 16.91
C ILE A 191 -11.69 -11.03 16.20
N ASP A 192 -12.80 -11.28 16.87
CA ASP A 192 -14.13 -11.01 16.31
C ASP A 192 -14.38 -9.50 16.27
N ALA A 193 -15.07 -9.04 15.22
CA ALA A 193 -15.54 -7.65 15.13
C ALA A 193 -16.47 -7.31 16.31
N ALA A 194 -16.57 -6.02 16.63
CA ALA A 194 -17.60 -5.53 17.54
C ALA A 194 -19.02 -5.75 16.97
N GLY A 195 -20.04 -5.37 17.74
CA GLY A 195 -21.43 -5.44 17.33
C GLY A 195 -21.90 -6.88 17.12
N TRP A 196 -21.53 -7.78 18.03
CA TRP A 196 -21.78 -9.22 17.91
C TRP A 196 -21.16 -9.82 16.64
N GLY A 197 -19.97 -9.36 16.26
CA GLY A 197 -19.30 -9.76 15.02
C GLY A 197 -19.89 -9.11 13.75
N GLN A 198 -21.03 -8.40 13.84
CA GLN A 198 -21.72 -7.81 12.68
C GLN A 198 -21.31 -6.37 12.37
N TYR A 199 -20.34 -5.79 13.10
CA TYR A 199 -19.82 -4.44 12.85
C TYR A 199 -18.35 -4.46 12.35
N PRO A 200 -18.09 -4.92 11.11
CA PRO A 200 -16.73 -5.02 10.54
C PRO A 200 -16.02 -3.67 10.39
N LYS A 201 -16.75 -2.56 10.49
CA LYS A 201 -16.20 -1.20 10.56
C LYS A 201 -15.25 -1.02 11.77
N SER A 202 -15.47 -1.74 12.87
CA SER A 202 -14.51 -1.79 13.99
C SER A 202 -13.13 -2.29 13.55
N ILE A 203 -13.08 -3.30 12.70
CA ILE A 203 -11.84 -3.81 12.11
C ILE A 203 -11.27 -2.80 11.10
N ALA A 204 -12.13 -2.22 10.24
CA ALA A 204 -11.68 -1.25 9.24
C ALA A 204 -11.03 0.00 9.86
N GLU A 205 -11.58 0.50 10.96
CA GLU A 205 -11.11 1.70 11.65
C GLU A 205 -9.94 1.44 12.60
N SER A 206 -9.99 0.34 13.35
CA SER A 206 -9.09 0.09 14.49
C SER A 206 -8.29 -1.20 14.40
N GLY A 207 -8.56 -2.08 13.44
CA GLY A 207 -7.92 -3.39 13.33
C GLY A 207 -6.41 -3.32 13.16
N LYS A 208 -5.88 -2.30 12.47
CA LYS A 208 -4.42 -2.11 12.34
C LYS A 208 -3.75 -1.84 13.69
N ALA A 209 -4.40 -1.08 14.56
CA ALA A 209 -3.89 -0.81 15.91
C ALA A 209 -3.93 -2.06 16.79
N VAL A 210 -5.01 -2.84 16.72
CA VAL A 210 -5.11 -4.14 17.41
C VAL A 210 -4.05 -5.11 16.91
N PHE A 211 -3.85 -5.21 15.59
CA PHE A 211 -2.80 -6.03 14.98
C PHE A 211 -1.39 -5.60 15.42
N ALA A 212 -1.10 -4.30 15.38
CA ALA A 212 0.21 -3.76 15.78
C ALA A 212 0.52 -3.95 17.28
N SER A 213 -0.51 -4.16 18.11
CA SER A 213 -0.32 -4.46 19.53
C SER A 213 0.16 -5.89 19.80
N ASP A 214 0.03 -6.79 18.83
CA ASP A 214 0.57 -8.13 18.90
C ASP A 214 2.06 -8.12 18.55
N PRO A 215 2.98 -8.32 19.51
CA PRO A 215 4.43 -8.35 19.24
C PRO A 215 4.86 -9.47 18.29
N LEU A 216 4.01 -10.46 18.03
CA LEU A 216 4.28 -11.52 17.05
C LEU A 216 3.73 -11.21 15.66
N ALA A 217 3.01 -10.09 15.48
CA ALA A 217 2.28 -9.75 14.26
C ALA A 217 1.45 -10.94 13.72
N ASN A 218 0.87 -11.73 14.63
CA ASN A 218 0.22 -13.01 14.31
C ASN A 218 -1.24 -13.01 14.81
N THR A 219 -1.98 -12.01 14.35
CA THR A 219 -3.39 -11.77 14.68
C THR A 219 -4.20 -11.62 13.40
N MET A 220 -5.35 -12.29 13.33
CA MET A 220 -6.33 -12.21 12.24
C MET A 220 -7.70 -11.79 12.79
N PHE A 221 -8.61 -11.38 11.91
CA PHE A 221 -9.91 -10.82 12.28
C PHE A 221 -11.07 -11.66 11.76
N SER A 222 -12.18 -11.65 12.48
CA SER A 222 -13.39 -12.40 12.15
C SER A 222 -14.60 -11.46 12.02
N THR A 223 -15.40 -11.62 10.97
CA THR A 223 -16.73 -11.01 10.84
C THR A 223 -17.78 -12.10 10.92
N HIS A 224 -18.87 -11.86 11.65
CA HIS A 224 -20.00 -12.79 11.73
C HIS A 224 -21.11 -12.24 10.83
N MET A 225 -21.33 -12.89 9.70
CA MET A 225 -22.24 -12.40 8.67
C MET A 225 -23.63 -13.01 8.85
N TYR A 226 -24.46 -12.32 9.64
CA TYR A 226 -25.91 -12.54 9.67
C TYR A 226 -26.62 -11.40 8.93
N GLU A 227 -27.82 -10.99 9.36
CA GLU A 227 -28.67 -10.08 8.61
C GLU A 227 -28.07 -8.66 8.49
N TYR A 228 -27.28 -8.23 9.46
CA TYR A 228 -26.76 -6.86 9.53
C TYR A 228 -25.39 -6.68 8.86
N ALA A 229 -24.62 -7.76 8.72
CA ALA A 229 -23.33 -7.75 8.01
C ALA A 229 -23.34 -8.54 6.69
N GLY A 230 -24.38 -9.34 6.45
CA GLY A 230 -24.48 -10.24 5.31
C GLY A 230 -25.86 -10.28 4.65
N GLY A 231 -26.79 -9.38 4.98
CA GLY A 231 -28.18 -9.44 4.51
C GLY A 231 -28.40 -9.22 3.00
N SER A 232 -27.36 -8.88 2.24
CA SER A 232 -27.41 -8.80 0.77
C SER A 232 -26.04 -9.00 0.15
N ALA A 233 -26.00 -9.37 -1.13
CA ALA A 233 -24.76 -9.54 -1.87
C ALA A 233 -23.84 -8.30 -1.81
N SER A 234 -24.41 -7.10 -1.91
CA SER A 234 -23.65 -5.84 -1.82
C SER A 234 -23.08 -5.62 -0.42
N MET A 235 -23.87 -5.92 0.62
CA MET A 235 -23.42 -5.79 2.01
C MET A 235 -22.26 -6.74 2.31
N VAL A 236 -22.36 -8.01 1.88
CA VAL A 236 -21.29 -9.01 1.98
C VAL A 236 -20.00 -8.51 1.33
N LYS A 237 -20.08 -8.06 0.07
CA LYS A 237 -18.91 -7.58 -0.68
C LYS A 237 -18.30 -6.33 -0.04
N ASN A 238 -19.11 -5.34 0.30
CA ASN A 238 -18.65 -4.09 0.92
C ASN A 238 -17.95 -4.35 2.26
N ASN A 239 -18.52 -5.23 3.10
CA ASN A 239 -17.93 -5.55 4.38
C ASN A 239 -16.60 -6.30 4.22
N ILE A 240 -16.54 -7.32 3.35
CA ILE A 240 -15.30 -8.03 3.02
C ILE A 240 -14.24 -7.06 2.46
N ASP A 241 -14.62 -6.21 1.51
CA ASP A 241 -13.67 -5.30 0.86
C ASP A 241 -13.21 -4.18 1.79
N SER A 242 -14.06 -3.72 2.71
CA SER A 242 -13.69 -2.71 3.71
C SER A 242 -12.57 -3.21 4.63
N VAL A 243 -12.64 -4.47 5.06
CA VAL A 243 -11.58 -5.10 5.85
C VAL A 243 -10.38 -5.40 4.95
N ALA A 244 -10.58 -5.90 3.73
CA ALA A 244 -9.49 -6.20 2.80
C ALA A 244 -8.64 -4.96 2.45
N ALA A 245 -9.26 -3.78 2.32
CA ALA A 245 -8.58 -2.51 2.07
C ALA A 245 -7.59 -2.12 3.17
N THR A 246 -7.73 -2.67 4.38
CA THR A 246 -6.76 -2.48 5.46
C THR A 246 -5.50 -3.34 5.30
N GLY A 247 -5.54 -4.39 4.47
CA GLY A 247 -4.47 -5.38 4.33
C GLY A 247 -4.40 -6.42 5.46
N LEU A 248 -5.39 -6.45 6.35
CA LEU A 248 -5.46 -7.40 7.47
C LEU A 248 -6.04 -8.75 7.04
N CYS A 249 -5.57 -9.83 7.66
CA CYS A 249 -6.11 -11.17 7.43
C CYS A 249 -7.49 -11.31 8.06
N GLN A 250 -8.47 -11.76 7.27
CA GLN A 250 -9.85 -11.91 7.70
C GLN A 250 -10.42 -13.31 7.44
N VAL A 251 -11.44 -13.67 8.23
CA VAL A 251 -12.29 -14.84 8.07
C VAL A 251 -13.74 -14.46 8.32
N ILE A 252 -14.69 -15.15 7.70
CA ILE A 252 -16.09 -15.12 8.12
C ILE A 252 -16.29 -16.21 9.18
N GLY A 253 -16.16 -15.84 10.46
CA GLY A 253 -16.11 -16.80 11.57
C GLY A 253 -17.45 -17.47 11.88
N GLU A 254 -18.53 -16.79 11.52
CA GLU A 254 -19.90 -17.31 11.56
C GLU A 254 -20.72 -16.72 10.41
N PHE A 255 -21.65 -17.50 9.90
CA PHE A 255 -22.73 -17.01 9.03
C PHE A 255 -23.87 -18.04 8.97
N GLY A 256 -25.06 -17.55 8.64
CA GLY A 256 -26.26 -18.35 8.36
C GLY A 256 -26.81 -18.07 6.95
N TRP A 257 -27.97 -18.64 6.65
CA TRP A 257 -28.77 -18.34 5.45
C TRP A 257 -29.94 -17.39 5.73
N LYS A 258 -30.24 -17.17 7.01
CA LYS A 258 -31.17 -16.15 7.53
C LYS A 258 -30.89 -15.96 9.02
N HIS A 259 -31.40 -14.89 9.60
CA HIS A 259 -31.34 -14.66 11.04
C HIS A 259 -32.60 -13.92 11.54
N THR A 260 -32.60 -13.49 12.81
CA THR A 260 -33.76 -12.97 13.54
C THR A 260 -34.55 -11.91 12.76
N ASP A 261 -33.85 -10.97 12.14
CA ASP A 261 -34.49 -9.80 11.50
C ASP A 261 -34.37 -9.78 9.97
N GLY A 262 -33.84 -10.82 9.33
CA GLY A 262 -33.67 -10.79 7.88
C GLY A 262 -33.01 -11.99 7.22
N ASP A 263 -32.97 -11.92 5.90
CA ASP A 263 -32.26 -12.84 5.00
C ASP A 263 -30.73 -12.69 5.17
N VAL A 264 -29.96 -13.68 4.71
CA VAL A 264 -28.49 -13.61 4.63
C VAL A 264 -28.04 -14.15 3.29
N ALA A 265 -27.21 -13.40 2.57
CA ALA A 265 -26.71 -13.76 1.24
C ALA A 265 -25.54 -14.77 1.31
N GLU A 266 -25.80 -15.94 1.89
CA GLU A 266 -24.89 -17.07 2.06
C GLU A 266 -24.20 -17.52 0.76
N GLU A 267 -24.92 -17.54 -0.37
CA GLU A 267 -24.32 -17.86 -1.67
C GLU A 267 -23.23 -16.84 -2.05
N THR A 268 -23.46 -15.55 -1.74
CA THR A 268 -22.48 -14.49 -1.98
C THR A 268 -21.31 -14.58 -1.00
N ILE A 269 -21.58 -14.91 0.27
CA ILE A 269 -20.52 -15.13 1.27
C ILE A 269 -19.57 -16.22 0.77
N MET A 270 -20.10 -17.38 0.37
CA MET A 270 -19.28 -18.52 -0.05
C MET A 270 -18.52 -18.23 -1.36
N SER A 271 -19.21 -17.70 -2.37
CA SER A 271 -18.59 -17.39 -3.67
C SER A 271 -17.56 -16.26 -3.60
N TYR A 272 -17.83 -15.19 -2.84
CA TYR A 272 -16.91 -14.06 -2.72
C TYR A 272 -15.71 -14.40 -1.83
N CYS A 273 -15.92 -15.19 -0.76
CA CYS A 273 -14.82 -15.74 0.02
C CYS A 273 -13.93 -16.66 -0.83
N GLN A 274 -14.52 -17.48 -1.70
CA GLN A 274 -13.76 -18.28 -2.66
C GLN A 274 -12.96 -17.41 -3.64
N GLN A 275 -13.58 -16.38 -4.21
CA GLN A 275 -12.93 -15.44 -5.14
C GLN A 275 -11.75 -14.70 -4.48
N LYS A 276 -11.90 -14.29 -3.22
CA LYS A 276 -10.91 -13.49 -2.49
C LYS A 276 -9.90 -14.32 -1.70
N GLY A 277 -10.06 -15.65 -1.65
CA GLY A 277 -9.22 -16.52 -0.84
C GLY A 277 -9.41 -16.33 0.68
N ILE A 278 -10.61 -15.92 1.10
CA ILE A 278 -10.98 -15.69 2.50
C ILE A 278 -11.62 -16.96 3.07
N GLY A 279 -11.34 -17.26 4.34
CA GLY A 279 -11.93 -18.40 5.02
C GLY A 279 -13.38 -18.14 5.46
N TYR A 280 -14.17 -19.20 5.62
CA TYR A 280 -15.47 -19.14 6.27
C TYR A 280 -15.73 -20.33 7.19
N MET A 281 -16.59 -20.15 8.18
CA MET A 281 -17.08 -21.20 9.08
C MET A 281 -18.58 -21.05 9.30
N ALA A 282 -19.37 -22.02 8.83
CA ALA A 282 -20.84 -21.94 8.92
C ALA A 282 -21.33 -22.20 10.35
N TRP A 283 -22.35 -21.47 10.78
CA TRP A 283 -23.03 -21.69 12.05
C TRP A 283 -24.32 -22.50 11.83
N SER A 284 -24.55 -23.62 12.52
CA SER A 284 -23.57 -24.45 13.24
C SER A 284 -23.94 -25.92 13.10
N TRP A 285 -23.07 -26.85 13.50
CA TRP A 285 -23.26 -28.28 13.24
C TRP A 285 -24.63 -28.79 13.70
N LYS A 286 -24.93 -28.62 14.99
CA LYS A 286 -26.18 -29.03 15.62
C LYS A 286 -26.30 -28.45 17.02
N GLY A 287 -27.54 -28.25 17.48
CA GLY A 287 -27.86 -27.96 18.88
C GLY A 287 -28.36 -26.54 19.11
N ASN A 288 -28.71 -25.83 18.03
CA ASN A 288 -29.37 -24.53 18.16
C ASN A 288 -30.72 -24.70 18.87
N SER A 289 -31.12 -23.66 19.59
CA SER A 289 -32.40 -23.59 20.29
C SER A 289 -32.86 -22.14 20.38
N GLY A 290 -34.09 -21.90 20.83
CA GLY A 290 -34.57 -20.53 21.07
C GLY A 290 -35.04 -19.82 19.81
N GLY A 291 -35.45 -20.57 18.78
CA GLY A 291 -36.01 -20.04 17.54
C GLY A 291 -35.02 -19.99 16.38
N VAL A 292 -33.75 -20.34 16.58
CA VAL A 292 -32.71 -20.39 15.55
C VAL A 292 -32.31 -21.82 15.15
N GLU A 293 -33.17 -22.81 15.44
CA GLU A 293 -32.96 -24.23 15.09
C GLU A 293 -32.74 -24.44 13.58
N TYR A 294 -33.20 -23.51 12.75
CA TYR A 294 -32.99 -23.53 11.30
C TYR A 294 -31.53 -23.32 10.87
N LEU A 295 -30.63 -22.98 11.79
CA LEU A 295 -29.18 -22.91 11.58
C LEU A 295 -28.46 -24.24 11.84
N ASP A 296 -29.15 -25.30 12.30
CA ASP A 296 -28.56 -26.63 12.39
C ASP A 296 -28.20 -27.16 10.99
N LEU A 297 -26.92 -27.44 10.75
CA LEU A 297 -26.43 -28.05 9.52
C LEU A 297 -26.78 -29.55 9.45
N ALA A 298 -26.84 -30.23 10.60
CA ALA A 298 -27.12 -31.65 10.69
C ALA A 298 -28.38 -31.95 11.53
N ASN A 299 -29.20 -32.86 11.02
CA ASN A 299 -30.37 -33.36 11.76
C ASN A 299 -29.95 -34.29 12.92
N ASP A 300 -28.78 -34.91 12.83
CA ASP A 300 -28.18 -35.77 13.84
C ASP A 300 -26.68 -35.50 14.05
N TRP A 301 -26.16 -35.76 15.25
CA TRP A 301 -24.76 -35.48 15.59
C TRP A 301 -23.73 -36.21 14.71
N ALA A 302 -24.10 -37.37 14.17
CA ALA A 302 -23.23 -38.19 13.32
C ALA A 302 -23.22 -37.73 11.85
N GLY A 303 -24.01 -36.72 11.48
CA GLY A 303 -24.07 -36.17 10.13
C GLY A 303 -24.58 -37.18 9.11
N THR A 304 -25.39 -38.15 9.54
CA THR A 304 -26.00 -39.12 8.62
C THR A 304 -27.12 -38.51 7.79
N SER A 305 -27.70 -37.41 8.28
CA SER A 305 -28.67 -36.57 7.58
C SER A 305 -28.34 -35.09 7.78
N LEU A 306 -28.11 -34.38 6.68
CA LEU A 306 -27.96 -32.92 6.65
C LEU A 306 -29.33 -32.24 6.49
N SER A 307 -29.47 -31.05 7.07
CA SER A 307 -30.59 -30.15 6.76
C SER A 307 -30.41 -29.54 5.36
N ASP A 308 -31.39 -28.76 4.88
CA ASP A 308 -31.23 -28.03 3.61
C ASP A 308 -30.05 -27.05 3.70
N TRP A 309 -29.93 -26.34 4.82
CA TRP A 309 -28.79 -25.48 5.12
C TRP A 309 -27.46 -26.25 5.14
N GLY A 310 -27.42 -27.41 5.79
CA GLY A 310 -26.24 -28.26 5.79
C GLY A 310 -25.86 -28.80 4.41
N ASN A 311 -26.85 -29.09 3.56
CA ASN A 311 -26.59 -29.51 2.19
C ASN A 311 -25.97 -28.39 1.37
N GLU A 312 -26.39 -27.13 1.54
CA GLU A 312 -25.78 -25.99 0.86
C GLU A 312 -24.31 -25.83 1.26
N ILE A 313 -24.02 -25.85 2.56
CA ILE A 313 -22.63 -25.74 3.03
C ILE A 313 -21.75 -26.90 2.57
N VAL A 314 -22.25 -28.15 2.65
CA VAL A 314 -21.43 -29.33 2.39
C VAL A 314 -21.31 -29.64 0.90
N ASN A 315 -22.42 -29.63 0.19
CA ASN A 315 -22.55 -30.10 -1.19
C ASN A 315 -22.84 -28.99 -2.21
N GLY A 316 -23.22 -27.79 -1.76
CA GLY A 316 -23.53 -26.64 -2.60
C GLY A 316 -22.30 -26.02 -3.26
N ALA A 317 -22.54 -25.04 -4.13
CA ALA A 317 -21.49 -24.38 -4.90
C ALA A 317 -20.59 -23.57 -3.98
N ASN A 318 -19.28 -23.69 -4.15
CA ASN A 318 -18.26 -23.13 -3.25
C ASN A 318 -18.31 -23.72 -1.82
N GLY A 319 -19.04 -24.82 -1.63
CA GLY A 319 -19.16 -25.57 -0.38
C GLY A 319 -17.91 -26.36 0.00
N LEU A 320 -18.01 -27.10 1.10
CA LEU A 320 -16.89 -27.83 1.69
C LEU A 320 -16.30 -28.87 0.73
N LYS A 321 -17.14 -29.71 0.10
CA LYS A 321 -16.63 -30.76 -0.81
C LYS A 321 -15.98 -30.21 -2.07
N GLU A 322 -16.37 -29.02 -2.51
CA GLU A 322 -15.81 -28.41 -3.71
C GLU A 322 -14.51 -27.66 -3.42
N THR A 323 -14.45 -26.92 -2.31
CA THR A 323 -13.38 -25.92 -2.11
C THR A 323 -12.47 -26.19 -0.92
N SER A 324 -12.86 -27.05 0.03
CA SER A 324 -12.06 -27.34 1.22
C SER A 324 -10.80 -28.10 0.87
N LYS A 325 -9.69 -27.68 1.48
CA LYS A 325 -8.38 -28.32 1.37
C LYS A 325 -7.85 -28.58 2.77
N ILE A 326 -7.49 -29.84 3.04
CA ILE A 326 -6.87 -30.23 4.31
C ILE A 326 -5.58 -29.41 4.49
N CYS A 327 -5.36 -28.90 5.70
CA CYS A 327 -4.15 -28.16 6.05
C CYS A 327 -2.91 -29.02 5.78
N SER A 328 -1.88 -28.44 5.17
CA SER A 328 -0.75 -29.23 4.66
C SER A 328 0.07 -29.88 5.78
N VAL A 329 -0.07 -29.39 7.02
CA VAL A 329 0.50 -29.99 8.24
C VAL A 329 -0.01 -31.41 8.53
N PHE A 330 -1.10 -31.83 7.88
CA PHE A 330 -1.70 -33.17 8.01
C PHE A 330 -1.46 -34.08 6.79
N THR A 331 -0.68 -33.62 5.81
CA THR A 331 -0.34 -34.35 4.58
C THR A 331 1.14 -34.66 4.54
N ASP A 332 1.51 -35.94 4.44
CA ASP A 332 2.91 -36.35 4.28
C ASP A 332 3.41 -35.99 2.86
N ALA A 333 4.62 -35.44 2.77
CA ALA A 333 5.29 -35.17 1.49
C ALA A 333 5.60 -36.49 0.75
N THR A 334 4.72 -36.91 -0.15
CA THR A 334 5.03 -37.95 -1.15
C THR A 334 5.32 -37.30 -2.50
N VAL A 335 6.59 -37.38 -2.89
CA VAL A 335 7.10 -37.27 -4.26
C VAL A 335 6.25 -38.16 -5.18
N SER A 336 5.63 -37.60 -6.22
CA SER A 336 5.08 -38.39 -7.33
C SER A 336 5.50 -37.82 -8.69
N GLN A 337 5.85 -38.75 -9.56
CA GLN A 337 6.63 -38.61 -10.79
C GLN A 337 5.84 -37.96 -11.94
N ALA A 338 6.57 -37.25 -12.80
CA ALA A 338 6.11 -36.87 -14.13
C ALA A 338 5.84 -38.10 -15.01
N PRO A 339 4.79 -38.10 -15.86
CA PRO A 339 4.69 -39.04 -16.97
C PRO A 339 5.48 -38.53 -18.18
N GLU A 340 6.26 -39.44 -18.76
CA GLU A 340 7.07 -39.29 -19.97
C GLU A 340 6.27 -38.87 -21.20
N SER A 341 6.94 -38.13 -22.08
CA SER A 341 6.51 -37.83 -23.44
C SER A 341 6.78 -39.02 -24.38
N SER A 342 5.85 -39.30 -25.29
CA SER A 342 6.13 -40.06 -26.51
C SER A 342 5.53 -39.32 -27.71
N ALA A 343 6.42 -38.84 -28.58
CA ALA A 343 6.09 -38.19 -29.84
C ALA A 343 5.88 -39.21 -30.96
N SER A 344 4.97 -38.91 -31.91
CA SER A 344 5.14 -39.31 -33.31
C SER A 344 4.32 -38.43 -34.26
N ASN A 345 5.04 -37.72 -35.13
CA ASN A 345 4.59 -36.99 -36.32
C ASN A 345 4.02 -37.93 -37.40
N GLU A 346 3.05 -37.45 -38.20
CA GLU A 346 3.17 -37.27 -39.67
C GLU A 346 1.85 -36.77 -40.31
N PRO A 347 1.88 -36.17 -41.53
CA PRO A 347 1.09 -34.99 -41.89
C PRO A 347 0.13 -35.14 -43.10
N THR A 348 -0.56 -34.02 -43.39
CA THR A 348 -1.25 -33.59 -44.64
C THR A 348 -2.74 -33.89 -44.82
N LYS A 349 -3.57 -32.83 -44.84
CA LYS A 349 -4.02 -32.13 -46.06
C LYS A 349 -5.04 -31.04 -45.73
N TYR A 350 -4.74 -29.79 -46.09
CA TYR A 350 -5.77 -28.75 -46.29
C TYR A 350 -6.47 -28.98 -47.64
N PRO A 351 -7.75 -28.58 -47.74
CA PRO A 351 -7.99 -27.39 -48.55
C PRO A 351 -9.05 -26.42 -47.96
N CYS A 352 -8.71 -25.13 -48.10
CA CYS A 352 -9.52 -23.99 -48.53
C CYS A 352 -10.93 -23.74 -47.94
N VAL A 353 -10.98 -22.73 -47.05
CA VAL A 353 -11.88 -21.56 -46.97
C VAL A 353 -13.36 -21.73 -47.35
N THR A 354 -14.23 -21.63 -46.33
CA THR A 354 -15.44 -20.80 -46.43
C THR A 354 -15.39 -19.72 -45.36
N SER A 355 -15.21 -18.51 -45.84
CA SER A 355 -15.42 -17.22 -45.18
C SER A 355 -16.67 -17.21 -44.29
N LEU A 356 -16.52 -16.71 -43.05
CA LEU A 356 -17.62 -15.99 -42.41
C LEU A 356 -17.88 -14.69 -43.22
N PRO A 357 -19.14 -14.25 -43.34
CA PRO A 357 -19.53 -13.30 -44.36
C PRO A 357 -18.92 -11.90 -44.13
N PRO A 358 -18.82 -11.09 -45.20
CA PRO A 358 -18.43 -9.69 -45.07
C PRO A 358 -19.50 -8.94 -44.27
N VAL A 359 -19.10 -8.15 -43.29
CA VAL A 359 -19.98 -7.18 -42.64
C VAL A 359 -20.16 -6.02 -43.61
N SER A 360 -21.13 -6.15 -44.53
CA SER A 360 -21.61 -5.05 -45.37
C SER A 360 -23.04 -4.68 -44.97
N GLU A 361 -23.16 -3.46 -44.47
CA GLU A 361 -24.29 -2.52 -44.62
C GLU A 361 -25.71 -3.10 -44.83
N ALA A 362 -26.37 -3.46 -43.73
CA ALA A 362 -27.75 -3.11 -43.32
C ALA A 362 -28.10 -3.91 -42.05
N PRO A 363 -28.89 -3.39 -41.09
CA PRO A 363 -29.25 -4.17 -39.90
C PRO A 363 -30.08 -5.39 -40.32
N ALA A 364 -29.68 -6.57 -39.83
CA ALA A 364 -30.48 -7.79 -39.92
C ALA A 364 -31.85 -7.58 -39.26
N ALA A 365 -32.88 -8.26 -39.75
CA ALA A 365 -34.23 -8.22 -39.17
C ALA A 365 -34.15 -8.49 -37.66
N GLY A 366 -34.60 -7.52 -36.85
CA GLY A 366 -34.51 -7.56 -35.39
C GLY A 366 -33.49 -6.60 -34.75
N SER A 367 -32.73 -5.80 -35.51
CA SER A 367 -31.79 -4.81 -34.93
C SER A 367 -32.30 -3.37 -34.97
N VAL A 368 -32.20 -2.68 -33.83
CA VAL A 368 -32.49 -1.25 -33.65
C VAL A 368 -31.18 -0.46 -33.60
N ASN A 369 -31.00 0.49 -34.51
CA ASN A 369 -29.84 1.39 -34.50
C ASN A 369 -30.11 2.56 -33.53
N LEU A 370 -29.27 2.68 -32.50
CA LEU A 370 -29.35 3.75 -31.50
C LEU A 370 -28.36 4.87 -31.79
N PHE A 371 -27.27 4.55 -32.48
CA PHE A 371 -26.31 5.52 -33.00
C PHE A 371 -25.56 4.93 -34.20
N LYS A 372 -25.35 5.75 -35.24
CA LYS A 372 -24.43 5.49 -36.36
C LYS A 372 -23.73 6.79 -36.72
N GLY A 373 -22.41 6.83 -36.66
CA GLY A 373 -21.64 8.05 -36.88
C GLY A 373 -20.19 7.90 -36.45
N SER A 374 -19.52 9.00 -36.12
CA SER A 374 -18.20 8.97 -35.50
C SER A 374 -18.19 10.01 -34.39
N LYS A 375 -17.99 9.57 -33.14
CA LYS A 375 -17.94 10.46 -31.98
C LYS A 375 -16.74 10.10 -31.10
N GLU A 376 -15.81 11.04 -30.98
CA GLU A 376 -14.58 10.88 -30.21
C GLU A 376 -14.82 11.27 -28.74
N ALA A 377 -14.20 10.54 -27.82
CA ALA A 377 -14.23 10.85 -26.41
C ALA A 377 -12.89 10.49 -25.75
N ALA A 378 -12.37 11.43 -24.94
CA ALA A 378 -11.23 11.22 -24.07
C ALA A 378 -11.63 10.36 -22.86
N SER A 379 -10.66 9.98 -22.02
CA SER A 379 -10.91 9.18 -20.81
C SER A 379 -11.96 9.82 -19.89
N TRP A 380 -12.76 8.98 -19.24
CA TRP A 380 -13.78 9.38 -18.26
C TRP A 380 -14.86 10.34 -18.78
N SER A 381 -15.24 10.23 -20.05
CA SER A 381 -16.19 11.11 -20.74
C SER A 381 -17.43 10.36 -21.24
N ASN A 382 -18.59 11.02 -21.20
CA ASN A 382 -19.81 10.48 -21.80
C ASN A 382 -19.74 10.60 -23.34
N VAL A 383 -19.58 9.47 -24.01
CA VAL A 383 -19.49 9.39 -25.48
C VAL A 383 -20.89 9.53 -26.09
N LEU A 384 -21.88 8.82 -25.57
CA LEU A 384 -23.26 8.87 -26.03
C LEU A 384 -24.20 8.87 -24.82
N GLU A 385 -25.27 9.66 -24.89
CA GLU A 385 -26.33 9.71 -23.89
C GLU A 385 -27.66 9.53 -24.60
N LEU A 386 -28.46 8.57 -24.12
CA LEU A 386 -29.79 8.26 -24.62
C LEU A 386 -30.79 8.42 -23.48
N THR A 387 -31.62 9.45 -23.58
CA THR A 387 -32.74 9.66 -22.66
C THR A 387 -33.91 8.78 -23.06
N THR A 388 -34.55 8.14 -22.07
CA THR A 388 -35.69 7.26 -22.33
C THR A 388 -36.96 8.02 -22.74
N VAL A 389 -37.90 7.34 -23.40
CA VAL A 389 -39.17 7.95 -23.86
C VAL A 389 -39.97 8.55 -22.71
N LYS A 390 -39.95 7.93 -21.52
CA LYS A 390 -40.65 8.46 -20.34
C LYS A 390 -40.09 9.79 -19.84
N ASP A 391 -38.82 10.07 -20.11
CA ASP A 391 -38.13 11.33 -19.77
C ASP A 391 -38.03 12.28 -20.98
N GLY A 392 -38.90 12.09 -21.98
CA GLY A 392 -38.97 12.96 -23.15
C GLY A 392 -37.88 12.73 -24.20
N GLY A 393 -37.11 11.65 -24.08
CA GLY A 393 -36.13 11.22 -25.07
C GLY A 393 -36.70 10.28 -26.14
N THR A 394 -35.83 9.66 -26.93
CA THR A 394 -36.22 8.80 -28.06
C THR A 394 -35.87 7.32 -27.87
N PHE A 395 -35.21 6.96 -26.76
CA PHE A 395 -34.83 5.58 -26.47
C PHE A 395 -35.95 4.85 -25.72
N ASP A 396 -36.53 3.83 -26.35
CA ASP A 396 -37.54 3.00 -25.71
C ASP A 396 -36.87 1.87 -24.92
N SER A 397 -36.83 2.00 -23.59
CA SER A 397 -36.19 1.00 -22.72
C SER A 397 -36.94 -0.34 -22.69
N SER A 398 -38.21 -0.38 -23.10
CA SER A 398 -38.98 -1.63 -23.20
C SER A 398 -38.47 -2.58 -24.28
N MET A 399 -37.62 -2.07 -25.18
CA MET A 399 -37.00 -2.90 -26.21
C MET A 399 -35.95 -3.86 -25.62
N ILE A 400 -35.47 -3.66 -24.38
CA ILE A 400 -34.49 -4.55 -23.75
C ILE A 400 -35.18 -5.85 -23.30
N THR A 401 -35.01 -6.91 -24.08
CA THR A 401 -35.59 -8.24 -23.85
C THR A 401 -34.54 -9.30 -23.53
N LYS A 402 -34.99 -10.40 -22.91
CA LYS A 402 -34.14 -11.53 -22.45
C LYS A 402 -33.29 -12.17 -23.56
N ASP A 403 -33.76 -12.11 -24.81
CA ASP A 403 -33.12 -12.68 -25.99
C ASP A 403 -32.25 -11.67 -26.76
N GLY A 404 -32.14 -10.43 -26.27
CA GLY A 404 -31.41 -9.37 -26.95
C GLY A 404 -30.09 -8.96 -26.31
N TYR A 405 -29.34 -8.11 -27.02
CA TYR A 405 -28.03 -7.62 -26.59
C TYR A 405 -27.67 -6.29 -27.28
N PHE A 406 -26.78 -5.52 -26.66
CA PHE A 406 -26.17 -4.35 -27.29
C PHE A 406 -24.89 -4.70 -28.04
N THR A 407 -24.62 -3.99 -29.12
CA THR A 407 -23.33 -3.99 -29.82
C THR A 407 -22.76 -2.59 -29.89
N VAL A 408 -21.49 -2.45 -29.52
CA VAL A 408 -20.73 -1.20 -29.56
C VAL A 408 -19.56 -1.39 -30.53
N GLU A 409 -19.53 -0.64 -31.62
CA GLU A 409 -18.42 -0.63 -32.56
C GLU A 409 -17.60 0.65 -32.38
N TYR A 410 -16.29 0.53 -32.22
CA TYR A 410 -15.40 1.66 -31.94
C TYR A 410 -13.95 1.43 -32.42
N THR A 411 -13.16 2.50 -32.47
CA THR A 411 -11.71 2.46 -32.64
C THR A 411 -11.03 3.17 -31.46
N GLY A 412 -9.79 2.85 -31.12
CA GLY A 412 -9.07 3.45 -30.00
C GLY A 412 -8.56 2.39 -29.02
N ASP A 413 -8.52 2.74 -27.74
CA ASP A 413 -8.05 1.84 -26.69
C ASP A 413 -9.05 0.70 -26.47
N LYS A 414 -8.56 -0.54 -26.54
CA LYS A 414 -9.40 -1.74 -26.47
C LYS A 414 -10.08 -1.82 -25.09
N ASP A 415 -11.39 -2.06 -25.11
CA ASP A 415 -12.26 -2.24 -23.93
C ASP A 415 -12.31 -1.02 -22.99
N ALA A 416 -11.93 0.17 -23.46
CA ALA A 416 -11.86 1.41 -22.68
C ALA A 416 -13.20 2.15 -22.53
N PHE A 417 -14.31 1.41 -22.40
CA PHE A 417 -15.65 2.00 -22.18
C PHE A 417 -16.58 1.06 -21.39
N GLU A 418 -17.65 1.63 -20.85
CA GLU A 418 -18.74 0.93 -20.15
C GLU A 418 -20.11 1.43 -20.63
N LEU A 419 -21.14 0.60 -20.47
CA LEU A 419 -22.54 1.03 -20.59
C LEU A 419 -23.07 1.42 -19.21
N VAL A 420 -23.59 2.63 -19.07
CA VAL A 420 -24.13 3.11 -17.80
C VAL A 420 -25.65 3.18 -17.87
N PHE A 421 -26.31 2.41 -17.02
CA PHE A 421 -27.76 2.42 -16.85
C PHE A 421 -28.08 3.25 -15.60
N GLN A 422 -28.78 4.37 -15.79
CA GLN A 422 -29.11 5.29 -14.72
C GLN A 422 -30.61 5.35 -14.51
N SER A 423 -31.03 5.27 -13.24
CA SER A 423 -32.41 5.44 -12.82
C SER A 423 -32.56 6.38 -11.62
N TRP A 424 -33.58 7.24 -11.66
CA TRP A 424 -34.15 7.97 -10.53
C TRP A 424 -35.66 7.78 -10.42
N SER A 425 -36.28 7.04 -11.35
CA SER A 425 -37.70 6.68 -11.34
C SER A 425 -37.99 5.33 -10.67
N GLY A 426 -36.98 4.65 -10.11
CA GLY A 426 -37.10 3.45 -9.27
C GLY A 426 -36.14 2.31 -9.64
N GLY A 427 -35.71 1.49 -8.68
CA GLY A 427 -34.69 0.44 -8.93
C GLY A 427 -33.25 0.91 -8.68
N THR A 428 -32.27 0.20 -9.24
CA THR A 428 -30.83 0.47 -9.06
C THR A 428 -30.48 1.82 -9.67
N GLY A 429 -30.07 2.80 -8.84
CA GLY A 429 -29.98 4.19 -9.29
C GLY A 429 -28.89 4.48 -10.33
N TRP A 430 -27.83 3.66 -10.36
CA TRP A 430 -26.70 3.80 -11.27
C TRP A 430 -25.98 2.45 -11.40
N ALA A 431 -25.80 1.95 -12.62
CA ALA A 431 -25.16 0.66 -12.88
C ALA A 431 -24.22 0.74 -14.08
N GLU A 432 -22.97 0.33 -13.89
CA GLU A 432 -21.92 0.36 -14.91
C GLU A 432 -21.63 -1.07 -15.38
N VAL A 433 -21.87 -1.33 -16.67
CA VAL A 433 -21.73 -2.66 -17.28
C VAL A 433 -20.52 -2.64 -18.22
N THR A 434 -19.44 -3.28 -17.79
CA THR A 434 -18.20 -3.43 -18.57
C THR A 434 -18.33 -4.56 -19.59
N SER A 435 -17.83 -4.37 -20.81
CA SER A 435 -17.75 -5.46 -21.78
C SER A 435 -16.62 -6.42 -21.42
N SER A 436 -16.86 -7.74 -21.48
CA SER A 436 -15.86 -8.75 -21.14
C SER A 436 -15.07 -9.27 -22.35
N GLN A 437 -15.52 -9.02 -23.60
CA GLN A 437 -14.86 -9.49 -24.83
C GLN A 437 -15.18 -8.62 -26.07
N SER A 438 -14.14 -8.07 -26.73
CA SER A 438 -14.24 -7.37 -28.02
C SER A 438 -13.56 -8.12 -29.17
N THR A 439 -14.22 -8.16 -30.33
CA THR A 439 -13.68 -8.73 -31.58
C THR A 439 -13.31 -7.65 -32.59
N VAL A 440 -12.47 -7.93 -33.58
CA VAL A 440 -12.11 -6.98 -34.64
C VAL A 440 -12.89 -7.34 -35.91
N ASN A 441 -13.62 -6.37 -36.49
CA ASN A 441 -14.37 -6.57 -37.72
C ASN A 441 -13.50 -6.40 -38.98
N THR A 442 -14.08 -6.65 -40.16
CA THR A 442 -13.37 -6.58 -41.45
C THR A 442 -12.83 -5.19 -41.80
N SER A 443 -13.32 -4.14 -41.14
CA SER A 443 -12.85 -2.76 -41.30
C SER A 443 -11.76 -2.37 -40.29
N GLY A 444 -11.36 -3.29 -39.40
CA GLY A 444 -10.37 -3.05 -38.35
C GLY A 444 -10.91 -2.41 -37.07
N ASN A 445 -12.22 -2.26 -36.93
CA ASN A 445 -12.84 -1.68 -35.73
C ASN A 445 -13.08 -2.76 -34.66
N TYR A 446 -12.99 -2.39 -33.39
CA TYR A 446 -13.43 -3.23 -32.29
C TYR A 446 -14.96 -3.26 -32.22
N VAL A 447 -15.53 -4.44 -31.94
CA VAL A 447 -16.95 -4.67 -31.74
C VAL A 447 -17.12 -5.45 -30.44
N SER A 448 -17.73 -4.80 -29.44
CA SER A 448 -18.11 -5.41 -28.16
C SER A 448 -19.58 -5.79 -28.16
N LYS A 449 -19.89 -6.94 -27.56
CA LYS A 449 -21.25 -7.40 -27.30
C LYS A 449 -21.53 -7.35 -25.80
N ILE A 450 -22.64 -6.73 -25.41
CA ILE A 450 -23.11 -6.70 -24.01
C ILE A 450 -24.46 -7.42 -23.96
N SER A 451 -24.50 -8.57 -23.29
CA SER A 451 -25.70 -9.43 -23.27
C SER A 451 -26.73 -8.98 -22.24
N TYR A 452 -27.99 -9.40 -22.41
CA TYR A 452 -29.04 -9.16 -21.41
C TYR A 452 -28.65 -9.65 -20.01
N SER A 453 -27.99 -10.80 -19.89
CA SER A 453 -27.52 -11.33 -18.61
C SER A 453 -26.47 -10.43 -17.96
N ASP A 454 -25.55 -9.85 -18.75
CA ASP A 454 -24.54 -8.93 -18.21
C ASP A 454 -25.22 -7.68 -17.63
N ILE A 455 -26.26 -7.18 -18.31
CA ILE A 455 -27.01 -6.00 -17.88
C ILE A 455 -27.81 -6.29 -16.61
N VAL A 456 -28.61 -7.36 -16.60
CA VAL A 456 -29.45 -7.71 -15.44
C VAL A 456 -28.62 -8.06 -14.21
N SER A 457 -27.41 -8.62 -14.40
CA SER A 457 -26.51 -8.92 -13.28
C SER A 457 -26.05 -7.69 -12.50
N VAL A 458 -26.09 -6.50 -13.11
CA VAL A 458 -25.65 -5.24 -12.50
C VAL A 458 -26.80 -4.27 -12.27
N TYR A 459 -27.65 -4.06 -13.27
CA TYR A 459 -28.75 -3.10 -13.20
C TYR A 459 -30.07 -3.69 -12.66
N GLY A 460 -30.28 -5.00 -12.84
CA GLY A 460 -31.57 -5.67 -12.61
C GLY A 460 -32.47 -5.68 -13.85
N ASP A 461 -33.69 -6.21 -13.72
CA ASP A 461 -34.63 -6.42 -14.84
C ASP A 461 -35.74 -5.35 -14.95
N LYS A 462 -35.72 -4.33 -14.09
CA LYS A 462 -36.68 -3.21 -14.06
C LYS A 462 -36.33 -2.11 -15.09
N PHE A 463 -36.38 -2.45 -16.38
CA PHE A 463 -36.06 -1.51 -17.47
C PHE A 463 -37.13 -0.45 -17.72
N ASP A 464 -38.36 -0.66 -17.25
CA ASP A 464 -39.42 0.36 -17.19
C ASP A 464 -39.03 1.55 -16.29
N ALA A 465 -38.19 1.27 -15.28
CA ALA A 465 -37.68 2.28 -14.39
C ALA A 465 -36.34 2.92 -14.85
N LEU A 466 -35.77 2.49 -15.98
CA LEU A 466 -34.58 3.12 -16.58
C LEU A 466 -34.89 4.53 -17.10
N ASP A 467 -34.05 5.50 -16.74
CA ASP A 467 -34.22 6.91 -17.10
C ASP A 467 -33.24 7.33 -18.21
N ARG A 468 -31.96 6.92 -18.10
CA ARG A 468 -30.91 7.20 -19.10
C ARG A 468 -29.96 6.02 -19.31
N LEU A 469 -29.43 5.95 -20.54
CA LEU A 469 -28.38 5.02 -20.94
C LEU A 469 -27.18 5.78 -21.52
N TYR A 470 -25.98 5.48 -21.04
CA TYR A 470 -24.73 6.07 -21.53
C TYR A 470 -23.79 5.03 -22.14
N VAL A 471 -22.99 5.49 -23.09
CA VAL A 471 -21.67 4.91 -23.40
C VAL A 471 -20.63 5.84 -22.80
N LYS A 472 -19.86 5.40 -21.80
CA LYS A 472 -18.89 6.22 -21.06
C LYS A 472 -17.49 5.62 -21.19
N THR A 473 -16.49 6.43 -21.51
CA THR A 473 -15.09 5.97 -21.54
C THR A 473 -14.54 5.77 -20.12
N THR A 474 -13.64 4.82 -19.97
CA THR A 474 -12.93 4.54 -18.71
C THR A 474 -11.48 5.06 -18.81
N ASN A 475 -10.47 4.25 -18.49
CA ASN A 475 -9.06 4.62 -18.58
C ASN A 475 -8.52 4.41 -20.01
N GLY A 476 -9.00 5.25 -20.94
CA GLY A 476 -8.59 5.24 -22.34
C GLY A 476 -9.50 6.11 -23.20
N SER A 477 -9.24 6.20 -24.49
CA SER A 477 -10.03 6.99 -25.45
C SER A 477 -10.61 6.09 -26.53
N ILE A 478 -11.87 6.37 -26.92
CA ILE A 478 -12.51 5.67 -28.04
C ILE A 478 -13.13 6.66 -29.01
N VAL A 479 -13.27 6.20 -30.26
CA VAL A 479 -14.12 6.81 -31.28
C VAL A 479 -15.26 5.85 -31.57
N LEU A 480 -16.44 6.16 -31.04
CA LEU A 480 -17.65 5.36 -31.24
C LEU A 480 -18.13 5.47 -32.70
N LYS A 481 -18.30 4.33 -33.35
CA LYS A 481 -18.73 4.19 -34.75
C LYS A 481 -20.20 3.77 -34.87
N SER A 482 -20.63 2.82 -34.06
CA SER A 482 -22.05 2.44 -33.99
C SER A 482 -22.45 1.89 -32.62
N PHE A 483 -23.72 2.12 -32.26
CA PHE A 483 -24.35 1.52 -31.09
C PHE A 483 -25.72 0.98 -31.49
N ASN A 484 -25.92 -0.33 -31.34
CA ASN A 484 -27.15 -1.01 -31.76
C ASN A 484 -27.65 -1.94 -30.66
N TYR A 485 -28.95 -2.22 -30.71
CA TYR A 485 -29.59 -3.31 -29.98
C TYR A 485 -30.11 -4.36 -30.96
N VAL A 486 -30.08 -5.64 -30.60
CA VAL A 486 -30.45 -6.76 -31.49
C VAL A 486 -31.38 -7.73 -30.73
N THR A 487 -32.51 -8.13 -31.33
CA THR A 487 -33.45 -9.15 -30.82
C THR A 487 -33.69 -10.28 -31.84
N GLY A 488 -34.00 -11.49 -31.36
CA GLY A 488 -34.55 -12.58 -32.17
C GLY A 488 -33.57 -13.40 -33.02
N ALA A 489 -33.21 -14.58 -32.51
CA ALA A 489 -33.19 -15.81 -33.32
C ALA A 489 -33.86 -16.91 -32.48
N SER A 490 -35.12 -17.25 -32.78
CA SER A 490 -35.76 -18.44 -32.21
C SER A 490 -36.40 -19.29 -33.32
N GLU A 491 -36.32 -20.61 -33.19
CA GLU A 491 -37.33 -21.52 -33.75
C GLU A 491 -38.37 -21.88 -32.67
N PRO A 492 -39.62 -22.23 -33.03
CA PRO A 492 -40.81 -21.77 -32.29
C PRO A 492 -41.63 -22.87 -31.57
N VAL A 493 -42.74 -22.41 -30.93
CA VAL A 493 -44.02 -23.09 -30.56
C VAL A 493 -44.12 -23.47 -29.05
N GLN A 494 -45.18 -23.20 -28.24
CA GLN A 494 -46.58 -22.76 -28.41
C GLN A 494 -47.17 -22.09 -27.13
N SER A 495 -48.25 -21.32 -27.33
CA SER A 495 -49.12 -20.56 -26.40
C SER A 495 -49.99 -21.36 -25.40
N VAL A 496 -50.41 -20.77 -24.26
CA VAL A 496 -51.83 -20.50 -23.83
C VAL A 496 -51.88 -19.38 -22.75
N ALA A 497 -53.00 -18.64 -22.67
CA ALA A 497 -53.20 -17.35 -22.00
C ALA A 497 -54.15 -17.42 -20.73
N PRO A 498 -54.74 -16.32 -20.17
CA PRO A 498 -54.55 -15.84 -18.77
C PRO A 498 -55.84 -15.67 -17.93
N VAL A 499 -55.79 -15.31 -16.63
CA VAL A 499 -56.95 -14.74 -15.87
C VAL A 499 -56.52 -13.77 -14.74
N GLU A 500 -57.36 -12.74 -14.55
CA GLU A 500 -57.30 -11.47 -13.80
C GLU A 500 -57.62 -11.49 -12.27
N SER A 501 -57.45 -10.28 -11.67
CA SER A 501 -58.24 -9.58 -10.62
C SER A 501 -57.95 -9.91 -9.14
N GLU A 502 -58.08 -9.04 -8.11
CA GLU A 502 -58.56 -7.66 -7.92
C GLU A 502 -58.09 -7.16 -6.51
N GLU A 503 -57.93 -5.84 -6.31
CA GLU A 503 -57.79 -5.10 -5.02
C GLU A 503 -59.16 -4.97 -4.27
N PRO A 504 -59.34 -4.57 -2.97
CA PRO A 504 -58.89 -3.27 -2.38
C PRO A 504 -58.73 -3.06 -0.83
N VAL A 505 -57.93 -2.03 -0.48
CA VAL A 505 -57.99 -0.91 0.52
C VAL A 505 -58.81 -0.97 1.86
N ILE A 506 -58.23 -0.49 2.99
CA ILE A 506 -58.68 0.64 3.91
C ILE A 506 -58.28 0.51 5.43
N THR A 507 -57.37 1.41 5.87
CA THR A 507 -57.21 2.24 7.12
C THR A 507 -57.36 1.68 8.56
N LYS A 508 -56.43 2.07 9.47
CA LYS A 508 -56.62 3.09 10.55
C LYS A 508 -55.44 3.16 11.57
N GLU A 509 -55.04 4.39 11.89
CA GLU A 509 -54.32 4.86 13.09
C GLU A 509 -55.34 5.62 14.02
N PRO A 510 -55.01 6.25 15.18
CA PRO A 510 -53.79 6.27 16.05
C PRO A 510 -54.07 6.27 17.59
N ALA A 511 -53.03 6.28 18.46
CA ALA A 511 -53.01 6.96 19.78
C ALA A 511 -51.59 7.05 20.43
N LYS A 512 -51.33 8.19 21.11
CA LYS A 512 -50.06 8.72 21.72
C LYS A 512 -49.84 8.37 23.21
N SER A 513 -48.60 8.48 23.70
CA SER A 513 -48.16 9.19 24.96
C SER A 513 -46.61 9.20 25.07
N GLU A 514 -45.91 10.33 24.93
CA GLU A 514 -45.38 11.29 25.94
C GLU A 514 -43.94 11.02 26.46
N GLU A 515 -43.17 12.11 26.58
CA GLU A 515 -41.69 12.31 26.52
C GLU A 515 -40.91 12.05 27.85
N PRO A 516 -39.56 12.22 27.88
CA PRO A 516 -39.02 13.57 28.16
C PRO A 516 -37.75 13.98 27.36
N VAL A 517 -37.64 15.30 27.24
CA VAL A 517 -36.61 16.12 26.58
C VAL A 517 -35.30 16.22 27.38
N ILE A 518 -34.16 16.13 26.69
CA ILE A 518 -32.88 16.74 27.07
C ILE A 518 -32.39 17.56 25.87
N SER A 519 -32.03 18.81 26.14
CA SER A 519 -31.72 19.86 25.16
C SER A 519 -30.29 19.78 24.61
N GLU A 520 -30.15 19.80 23.28
CA GLU A 520 -28.93 20.26 22.60
C GLU A 520 -29.28 21.49 21.74
N GLU A 521 -28.42 22.51 21.80
CA GLU A 521 -28.58 23.77 21.09
C GLU A 521 -28.38 23.60 19.57
N PRO A 522 -29.16 24.29 18.71
CA PRO A 522 -28.98 24.19 17.26
C PRO A 522 -27.82 25.08 16.77
N VAL A 523 -26.95 24.50 15.94
CA VAL A 523 -26.00 25.24 15.10
C VAL A 523 -26.79 26.07 14.08
N VAL A 524 -26.68 27.39 14.18
CA VAL A 524 -27.35 28.35 13.30
C VAL A 524 -26.64 28.42 11.94
N SER A 525 -27.36 28.13 10.85
CA SER A 525 -26.94 28.50 9.49
C SER A 525 -27.04 30.01 9.30
N VAL A 526 -25.92 30.70 9.08
CA VAL A 526 -25.89 32.15 8.85
C VAL A 526 -26.10 32.43 7.35
N GLN A 527 -27.15 33.18 7.03
CA GLN A 527 -27.38 33.77 5.71
C GLN A 527 -26.59 35.09 5.62
N PRO A 528 -25.85 35.37 4.53
CA PRO A 528 -25.08 36.61 4.44
C PRO A 528 -25.98 37.83 4.36
N SER A 529 -25.59 38.86 5.10
CA SER A 529 -26.18 40.20 5.03
C SER A 529 -25.74 40.93 3.75
N LYS A 530 -26.57 41.88 3.30
CA LYS A 530 -26.35 42.74 2.13
C LYS A 530 -24.98 43.43 2.13
N PRO A 531 -24.48 43.87 0.95
CA PRO A 531 -23.12 44.39 0.79
C PRO A 531 -22.86 45.57 1.72
N VAL A 532 -21.82 45.47 2.54
CA VAL A 532 -21.26 46.60 3.26
C VAL A 532 -19.98 46.99 2.52
N THR A 533 -20.06 48.15 1.87
CA THR A 533 -18.98 48.91 1.20
C THR A 533 -18.38 48.32 -0.09
N ASP A 534 -18.17 49.21 -1.06
CA ASP A 534 -17.70 48.95 -2.44
C ASP A 534 -16.58 47.90 -2.50
N GLY A 535 -16.87 46.73 -3.10
CA GLY A 535 -15.85 45.79 -3.55
C GLY A 535 -15.55 44.57 -2.65
N ALA A 536 -16.36 44.22 -1.64
CA ALA A 536 -16.17 42.98 -0.88
C ALA A 536 -17.48 42.19 -0.65
N ILE A 537 -17.39 40.86 -0.73
CA ILE A 537 -18.44 39.90 -0.42
C ILE A 537 -18.15 39.30 0.96
N ASN A 538 -18.96 39.65 1.96
CA ASN A 538 -18.82 39.10 3.31
C ASN A 538 -19.55 37.76 3.42
N PHE A 539 -18.84 36.71 3.81
CA PHE A 539 -19.43 35.41 4.14
C PHE A 539 -19.73 35.27 5.63
N PHE A 540 -18.95 35.94 6.47
CA PHE A 540 -19.13 35.93 7.91
C PHE A 540 -18.56 37.20 8.54
N SER A 541 -19.29 37.76 9.49
CA SER A 541 -18.83 38.79 10.43
C SER A 541 -19.38 38.45 11.80
N GLY A 542 -18.53 38.32 12.80
CA GLY A 542 -18.95 37.94 14.14
C GLY A 542 -17.79 37.52 15.02
N SER A 543 -18.06 36.70 16.02
CA SER A 543 -17.03 36.07 16.84
C SER A 543 -17.45 34.62 17.05
N LYS A 544 -16.66 33.67 16.54
CA LYS A 544 -16.93 32.24 16.65
C LYS A 544 -15.68 31.51 17.13
N GLU A 545 -15.74 30.93 18.32
CA GLU A 545 -14.68 30.07 18.84
C GLU A 545 -14.71 28.71 18.14
N VAL A 546 -13.54 28.23 17.74
CA VAL A 546 -13.37 26.99 16.98
C VAL A 546 -12.14 26.28 17.50
N SER A 547 -12.31 25.03 17.93
CA SER A 547 -11.21 24.21 18.43
C SER A 547 -10.39 23.62 17.28
N ALA A 548 -9.25 23.01 17.57
CA ALA A 548 -8.45 22.29 16.56
C ALA A 548 -9.30 21.25 15.80
N TRP A 549 -9.04 21.08 14.50
CA TRP A 549 -9.72 20.13 13.61
C TRP A 549 -11.24 20.33 13.45
N GLN A 550 -11.74 21.55 13.61
CA GLN A 550 -13.18 21.86 13.44
C GLN A 550 -13.46 22.80 12.28
N THR A 551 -14.66 22.68 11.72
CA THR A 551 -15.17 23.60 10.69
C THR A 551 -15.67 24.89 11.33
N ALA A 552 -14.98 25.99 11.01
CA ALA A 552 -15.32 27.33 11.43
C ALA A 552 -16.51 27.88 10.64
N LEU A 553 -16.57 27.66 9.34
CA LEU A 553 -17.65 28.17 8.48
C LEU A 553 -17.87 27.26 7.28
N GLU A 554 -19.14 27.10 6.86
CA GLU A 554 -19.52 26.48 5.59
C GLU A 554 -20.26 27.50 4.73
N VAL A 555 -19.85 27.61 3.45
CA VAL A 555 -20.47 28.51 2.47
C VAL A 555 -20.86 27.70 1.24
N SER A 556 -22.15 27.40 1.11
CA SER A 556 -22.69 26.77 -0.10
C SER A 556 -22.77 27.78 -1.25
N THR A 557 -22.53 27.31 -2.47
CA THR A 557 -22.71 28.14 -3.68
C THR A 557 -24.18 28.20 -4.10
N LYS A 558 -24.52 29.14 -4.99
CA LYS A 558 -25.90 29.32 -5.51
C LYS A 558 -26.51 28.05 -6.08
N LYS A 559 -25.70 27.20 -6.72
CA LYS A 559 -26.15 25.92 -7.28
C LYS A 559 -26.57 24.91 -6.20
N ASN A 560 -26.10 25.08 -4.97
CA ASN A 560 -26.43 24.24 -3.81
C ASN A 560 -27.30 24.98 -2.77
N GLY A 561 -28.14 25.91 -3.21
CA GLY A 561 -29.08 26.63 -2.35
C GLY A 561 -28.45 27.70 -1.45
N GLY A 562 -27.16 28.00 -1.63
CA GLY A 562 -26.50 29.13 -0.99
C GLY A 562 -26.66 30.44 -1.75
N THR A 563 -25.95 31.47 -1.32
CA THR A 563 -26.01 32.84 -1.90
C THR A 563 -24.73 33.24 -2.62
N PHE A 564 -23.64 32.49 -2.44
CA PHE A 564 -22.35 32.75 -3.04
C PHE A 564 -22.30 32.31 -4.51
N ASP A 565 -21.92 33.22 -5.39
CA ASP A 565 -21.75 32.96 -6.82
C ASP A 565 -20.26 32.81 -7.14
N PRO A 566 -19.75 31.61 -7.46
CA PRO A 566 -18.34 31.41 -7.74
C PRO A 566 -17.80 32.23 -8.90
N ALA A 567 -18.67 32.73 -9.80
CA ALA A 567 -18.26 33.58 -10.93
C ALA A 567 -17.59 34.90 -10.52
N VAL A 568 -17.70 35.30 -9.25
CA VAL A 568 -17.02 36.47 -8.71
C VAL A 568 -15.53 36.23 -8.43
N ILE A 569 -15.08 34.97 -8.40
CA ILE A 569 -13.68 34.59 -8.23
C ILE A 569 -12.91 34.97 -9.50
N THR A 570 -12.07 36.00 -9.40
CA THR A 570 -11.32 36.58 -10.54
C THR A 570 -9.87 36.82 -10.16
N LYS A 571 -9.00 36.96 -11.17
CA LYS A 571 -7.54 37.11 -10.99
C LYS A 571 -7.14 38.27 -10.06
N ASP A 572 -7.97 39.30 -9.99
CA ASP A 572 -7.72 40.47 -9.16
C ASP A 572 -8.38 40.36 -7.77
N GLY A 573 -8.97 39.23 -7.39
CA GLY A 573 -9.62 39.05 -6.09
C GLY A 573 -8.86 38.14 -5.13
N TYR A 574 -9.26 38.17 -3.85
CA TYR A 574 -8.67 37.34 -2.81
C TYR A 574 -9.66 37.08 -1.67
N PHE A 575 -9.50 35.97 -0.96
CA PHE A 575 -10.19 35.73 0.31
C PHE A 575 -9.36 36.31 1.46
N ALA A 576 -10.02 36.96 2.41
CA ALA A 576 -9.43 37.47 3.64
C ALA A 576 -10.19 36.89 4.84
N VAL A 577 -9.47 36.26 5.75
CA VAL A 577 -10.02 35.67 6.97
C VAL A 577 -9.36 36.31 8.18
N THR A 578 -10.15 37.01 8.99
CA THR A 578 -9.67 37.64 10.22
C THR A 578 -10.01 36.78 11.43
N PHE A 579 -9.03 36.51 12.30
CA PHE A 579 -9.19 35.66 13.47
C PHE A 579 -8.18 36.01 14.58
N THR A 580 -8.43 35.56 15.80
CA THR A 580 -7.43 35.55 16.91
C THR A 580 -7.15 34.12 17.32
N GLY A 581 -6.06 33.86 18.07
CA GLY A 581 -5.70 32.52 18.54
C GLY A 581 -4.42 32.01 17.89
N THR A 582 -4.42 30.76 17.42
CA THR A 582 -3.21 30.13 16.86
C THR A 582 -2.95 30.62 15.43
N LYS A 583 -1.86 31.38 15.21
CA LYS A 583 -1.60 32.11 13.95
C LYS A 583 -1.59 31.22 12.70
N ASP A 584 -1.04 30.02 12.77
CA ASP A 584 -0.81 29.16 11.59
C ASP A 584 -1.82 28.01 11.49
N SER A 585 -2.96 28.11 12.17
CA SER A 585 -3.93 27.00 12.27
C SER A 585 -5.01 27.02 11.20
N LEU A 586 -5.10 28.05 10.36
CA LEU A 586 -6.24 28.28 9.45
C LEU A 586 -6.02 27.71 8.04
N GLN A 587 -7.03 27.03 7.49
CA GLN A 587 -7.10 26.63 6.08
C GLN A 587 -8.48 26.93 5.48
N VAL A 588 -8.56 27.06 4.16
CA VAL A 588 -9.82 27.15 3.42
C VAL A 588 -9.92 26.00 2.42
N ILE A 589 -11.04 25.29 2.41
CA ILE A 589 -11.27 24.16 1.50
C ILE A 589 -12.28 24.57 0.43
N PHE A 590 -11.96 24.32 -0.84
CA PHE A 590 -12.84 24.49 -1.98
C PHE A 590 -13.26 23.10 -2.48
N GLN A 591 -14.56 22.81 -2.42
CA GLN A 591 -15.11 21.51 -2.76
C GLN A 591 -15.96 21.56 -4.03
N SER A 592 -15.80 20.58 -4.92
CA SER A 592 -16.65 20.32 -6.08
C SER A 592 -17.03 18.84 -6.18
N TRP A 593 -18.34 18.57 -6.28
CA TRP A 593 -18.92 17.26 -6.61
C TRP A 593 -19.74 17.30 -7.91
N THR A 594 -19.85 18.45 -8.58
CA THR A 594 -20.44 18.58 -9.93
C THR A 594 -19.39 18.53 -11.06
N GLY A 595 -18.22 17.93 -10.80
CA GLY A 595 -17.08 17.83 -11.72
C GLY A 595 -15.99 18.88 -11.43
N GLY A 596 -14.73 18.47 -11.22
CA GLY A 596 -13.65 19.37 -10.78
C GLY A 596 -12.57 18.61 -10.00
N CYS A 597 -11.71 19.30 -9.25
CA CYS A 597 -10.61 18.73 -8.47
C CYS A 597 -11.02 17.95 -7.19
N GLY A 598 -12.32 17.82 -6.90
CA GLY A 598 -12.81 17.19 -5.68
C GLY A 598 -12.73 18.15 -4.48
N TRP A 599 -11.79 17.91 -3.56
CA TRP A 599 -11.56 18.74 -2.36
C TRP A 599 -10.18 19.40 -2.44
N ALA A 600 -10.10 20.72 -2.60
CA ALA A 600 -8.85 21.46 -2.62
C ALA A 600 -8.63 22.20 -1.29
N VAL A 601 -7.60 21.80 -0.54
CA VAL A 601 -7.18 22.48 0.69
C VAL A 601 -6.21 23.61 0.33
N VAL A 602 -6.57 24.84 0.69
CA VAL A 602 -5.80 26.05 0.39
C VAL A 602 -5.27 26.63 1.70
N LYS A 603 -3.95 26.82 1.77
CA LYS A 603 -3.27 27.51 2.87
C LYS A 603 -3.11 28.99 2.55
N PRO A 604 -3.07 29.89 3.55
CA PRO A 604 -2.91 31.31 3.28
C PRO A 604 -1.53 31.60 2.71
N ASN A 605 -1.45 32.49 1.72
CA ASN A 605 -0.17 32.97 1.16
C ASN A 605 0.46 34.06 2.05
N GLN A 606 -0.35 34.74 2.85
CA GLN A 606 0.07 35.79 3.76
C GLN A 606 -0.78 35.78 5.03
N VAL A 607 -0.15 35.89 6.20
CA VAL A 607 -0.83 36.10 7.49
C VAL A 607 -0.24 37.34 8.16
N THR A 608 -1.03 38.40 8.23
CA THR A 608 -0.61 39.70 8.80
C THR A 608 -1.17 39.86 10.21
N THR A 609 -0.36 40.36 11.14
CA THR A 609 -0.83 40.74 12.48
C THR A 609 -1.38 42.17 12.44
N ASN A 610 -2.63 42.33 12.85
CA ASN A 610 -3.32 43.62 12.94
C ASN A 610 -2.94 44.37 14.22
N THR A 611 -3.21 45.68 14.25
CA THR A 611 -2.86 46.55 15.39
C THR A 611 -3.61 46.22 16.67
N ASP A 612 -4.75 45.52 16.58
CA ASP A 612 -5.53 45.03 17.71
C ASP A 612 -5.11 43.63 18.19
N GLY A 613 -4.09 43.03 17.58
CA GLY A 613 -3.59 41.69 17.91
C GLY A 613 -4.30 40.53 17.21
N SER A 614 -5.31 40.80 16.37
CA SER A 614 -5.88 39.80 15.46
C SER A 614 -4.93 39.50 14.28
N TYR A 615 -5.20 38.41 13.57
CA TYR A 615 -4.51 38.01 12.35
C TYR A 615 -5.47 38.10 11.17
N THR A 616 -4.99 38.59 10.03
CA THR A 616 -5.69 38.48 8.74
C THR A 616 -4.89 37.56 7.83
N ALA A 617 -5.46 36.40 7.54
CA ALA A 617 -4.97 35.43 6.57
C ALA A 617 -5.57 35.72 5.19
N VAL A 618 -4.70 35.81 4.18
CA VAL A 618 -5.09 36.08 2.79
C VAL A 618 -4.89 34.82 1.96
N PHE A 619 -5.80 34.59 1.02
CA PHE A 619 -5.74 33.53 0.02
C PHE A 619 -5.99 34.19 -1.35
N ASP A 620 -4.91 34.50 -2.07
CA ASP A 620 -5.00 35.17 -3.37
C ASP A 620 -5.50 34.22 -4.47
N TYR A 621 -5.90 34.79 -5.61
CA TYR A 621 -6.41 34.01 -6.75
C TYR A 621 -5.42 32.96 -7.24
N ASP A 622 -4.13 33.26 -7.32
CA ASP A 622 -3.13 32.32 -7.85
C ASP A 622 -2.94 31.13 -6.89
N THR A 623 -2.97 31.37 -5.58
CA THR A 623 -2.91 30.33 -4.54
C THR A 623 -4.14 29.43 -4.58
N VAL A 624 -5.34 30.03 -4.66
CA VAL A 624 -6.60 29.26 -4.79
C VAL A 624 -6.60 28.49 -6.11
N THR A 625 -6.20 29.10 -7.22
CA THR A 625 -6.18 28.47 -8.56
C THR A 625 -5.15 27.35 -8.66
N THR A 626 -4.00 27.48 -8.01
CA THR A 626 -2.98 26.43 -7.98
C THR A 626 -3.52 25.17 -7.28
N ALA A 627 -4.31 25.34 -6.22
CA ALA A 627 -4.87 24.24 -5.45
C ALA A 627 -6.16 23.67 -6.06
N TYR A 628 -7.08 24.53 -6.50
CA TYR A 628 -8.43 24.15 -6.94
C TYR A 628 -8.58 24.05 -8.47
N GLY A 629 -7.73 24.74 -9.24
CA GLY A 629 -7.88 24.93 -10.68
C GLY A 629 -8.72 26.16 -11.04
N THR A 630 -9.02 26.34 -12.33
CA THR A 630 -9.74 27.53 -12.85
C THR A 630 -11.25 27.32 -13.01
N SER A 631 -11.76 26.10 -12.81
CA SER A 631 -13.17 25.75 -13.00
C SER A 631 -14.05 26.13 -11.81
N TYR A 632 -14.06 27.43 -11.47
CA TYR A 632 -14.84 27.96 -10.35
C TYR A 632 -16.36 27.84 -10.57
N ASP A 633 -16.82 27.82 -11.81
CA ASP A 633 -18.21 27.53 -12.18
C ASP A 633 -18.70 26.17 -11.65
N LEU A 634 -17.78 25.23 -11.44
CA LEU A 634 -18.06 23.92 -10.87
C LEU A 634 -17.87 23.85 -9.35
N LEU A 635 -17.61 24.97 -8.65
CA LEU A 635 -17.45 25.00 -7.19
C LEU A 635 -18.78 24.78 -6.45
N ASP A 636 -18.83 23.82 -5.54
CA ASP A 636 -20.01 23.42 -4.77
C ASP A 636 -20.09 24.08 -3.40
N ARG A 637 -18.97 24.14 -2.68
CA ARG A 637 -18.93 24.64 -1.30
C ARG A 637 -17.53 25.11 -0.91
N ILE A 638 -17.47 26.07 0.01
CA ILE A 638 -16.24 26.50 0.69
C ILE A 638 -16.34 26.18 2.19
N TYR A 639 -15.25 25.68 2.77
CA TYR A 639 -15.10 25.52 4.21
C TYR A 639 -13.96 26.37 4.74
N VAL A 640 -14.14 27.00 5.90
CA VAL A 640 -13.04 27.54 6.70
C VAL A 640 -12.81 26.60 7.86
N GLN A 641 -11.59 26.09 8.02
CA GLN A 641 -11.27 25.06 9.02
C GLN A 641 -10.00 25.41 9.82
N THR A 642 -9.91 24.81 11.00
CA THR A 642 -8.72 24.82 11.86
C THR A 642 -7.97 23.49 11.79
N GLN A 643 -6.64 23.53 11.78
CA GLN A 643 -5.76 22.36 11.87
C GLN A 643 -5.26 22.18 13.31
N ASN A 644 -4.24 22.96 13.70
CA ASN A 644 -3.55 22.83 14.97
C ASN A 644 -3.82 24.04 15.87
N GLY A 645 -4.59 23.86 16.93
CA GLY A 645 -4.92 24.91 17.88
C GLY A 645 -6.26 25.59 17.61
N SER A 646 -6.73 26.32 18.61
CA SER A 646 -8.02 26.99 18.57
C SER A 646 -7.89 28.42 18.02
N ILE A 647 -8.95 28.88 17.35
CA ILE A 647 -9.09 30.27 16.91
C ILE A 647 -10.42 30.84 17.37
N VAL A 648 -10.52 32.16 17.35
CA VAL A 648 -11.78 32.88 17.32
C VAL A 648 -11.89 33.54 15.95
N LEU A 649 -12.75 32.99 15.08
CA LEU A 649 -13.03 33.52 13.75
C LEU A 649 -13.82 34.84 13.89
N GLN A 650 -13.34 35.89 13.22
CA GLN A 650 -13.92 37.24 13.28
C GLN A 650 -14.59 37.65 11.97
N SER A 651 -13.92 37.45 10.83
CA SER A 651 -14.52 37.71 9.51
C SER A 651 -14.03 36.74 8.45
N VAL A 652 -14.86 36.51 7.43
CA VAL A 652 -14.51 35.83 6.18
C VAL A 652 -15.06 36.66 5.04
N ASP A 653 -14.17 37.19 4.23
CA ASP A 653 -14.47 38.12 3.16
C ASP A 653 -13.84 37.64 1.84
N TYR A 654 -14.52 37.87 0.72
CA TYR A 654 -13.89 37.85 -0.60
C TYR A 654 -13.87 39.26 -1.17
N VAL A 655 -12.67 39.79 -1.41
CA VAL A 655 -12.48 41.16 -1.89
C VAL A 655 -12.28 41.13 -3.40
N THR A 656 -13.10 41.89 -4.12
CA THR A 656 -12.98 42.11 -5.57
C THR A 656 -12.09 43.32 -5.83
N GLY A 657 -10.97 43.13 -6.53
CA GLY A 657 -10.06 44.20 -6.94
C GLY A 657 -8.66 44.03 -6.37
N LYS A 658 -7.66 44.46 -7.16
CA LYS A 658 -6.23 44.17 -6.96
C LYS A 658 -5.80 44.47 -5.52
N MET A 659 -5.21 43.48 -4.86
CA MET A 659 -4.63 43.62 -3.52
C MET A 659 -3.69 44.83 -3.51
N ALA A 660 -3.93 45.78 -2.59
CA ALA A 660 -3.05 46.93 -2.44
C ALA A 660 -1.63 46.43 -2.10
N PRO A 661 -0.57 46.92 -2.77
CA PRO A 661 0.79 46.59 -2.39
C PRO A 661 0.99 46.93 -0.91
N ALA A 662 1.63 46.02 -0.16
CA ALA A 662 1.98 46.27 1.22
C ALA A 662 2.65 47.65 1.34
N VAL A 663 2.09 48.51 2.20
CA VAL A 663 2.56 49.87 2.41
C VAL A 663 4.04 49.84 2.83
N SER A 664 4.94 50.21 1.91
CA SER A 664 6.33 50.50 2.26
C SER A 664 6.38 51.86 2.95
N ALA A 665 7.04 51.94 4.11
CA ALA A 665 7.48 53.22 4.65
C ALA A 665 8.57 53.83 3.73
N MET A 666 8.23 54.99 3.19
CA MET A 666 8.93 55.92 2.27
C MET A 666 10.24 56.56 2.83
N PRO A 667 10.95 57.47 2.11
CA PRO A 667 11.27 57.56 0.66
C PRO A 667 12.74 58.02 0.37
N SER A 668 13.23 57.91 -0.88
CA SER A 668 14.03 59.00 -1.51
C SER A 668 14.20 58.82 -3.03
N THR A 669 13.43 59.62 -3.77
CA THR A 669 13.76 60.36 -5.02
C THR A 669 14.70 59.73 -6.06
N GLU A 670 14.13 59.33 -7.20
CA GLU A 670 14.77 59.38 -8.53
C GLU A 670 14.93 60.83 -9.03
N PRO A 671 15.80 61.06 -10.02
CA PRO A 671 15.24 61.41 -11.32
C PRO A 671 15.82 60.61 -12.49
N SER A 672 14.94 60.38 -13.45
CA SER A 672 15.09 59.69 -14.75
C SER A 672 16.02 60.40 -15.74
N ILE A 673 16.76 59.64 -16.57
CA ILE A 673 17.08 59.95 -17.99
C ILE A 673 17.25 58.63 -18.78
N GLU A 674 16.68 58.61 -19.99
CA GLU A 674 16.59 57.53 -20.97
C GLU A 674 17.87 57.40 -21.87
N PRO A 675 17.91 56.52 -22.91
CA PRO A 675 18.83 55.39 -23.06
C PRO A 675 20.07 55.66 -23.95
N SER A 676 21.22 55.03 -23.69
CA SER A 676 22.26 54.80 -24.73
C SER A 676 23.42 53.90 -24.27
N GLU A 677 23.80 53.02 -25.20
CA GLU A 677 25.14 52.48 -25.49
C GLU A 677 25.90 51.65 -24.44
N GLU A 678 26.22 50.40 -24.82
CA GLU A 678 27.34 49.61 -24.28
C GLU A 678 28.59 50.51 -24.15
N PRO A 679 29.44 50.39 -23.10
CA PRO A 679 30.55 49.43 -23.22
C PRO A 679 31.30 49.02 -21.91
N ILE A 680 32.21 48.05 -22.10
CA ILE A 680 33.53 47.87 -21.45
C ILE A 680 33.61 47.46 -19.96
N VAL A 681 34.08 46.21 -19.81
CA VAL A 681 34.85 45.60 -18.73
C VAL A 681 35.66 46.60 -17.88
N SER A 682 35.33 46.68 -16.59
CA SER A 682 36.17 47.27 -15.54
C SER A 682 36.15 46.37 -14.31
N SER A 683 37.09 45.44 -14.25
CA SER A 683 37.44 44.67 -13.06
C SER A 683 38.18 45.57 -12.07
N THR A 684 37.51 46.00 -11.01
CA THR A 684 38.19 46.26 -9.73
C THR A 684 38.29 44.94 -8.98
N PRO A 685 39.49 44.51 -8.56
CA PRO A 685 39.68 43.24 -7.87
C PRO A 685 39.00 43.33 -6.50
N SER A 686 38.10 42.39 -6.21
CA SER A 686 37.89 41.99 -4.82
C SER A 686 39.28 41.63 -4.28
N GLU A 687 39.71 42.28 -3.20
CA GLU A 687 40.94 41.91 -2.50
C GLU A 687 40.97 40.40 -2.36
N GLU A 688 41.91 39.75 -3.05
CA GLU A 688 42.24 38.36 -2.77
C GLU A 688 42.63 38.29 -1.30
N PRO A 689 42.04 37.37 -0.51
CA PRO A 689 42.42 37.21 0.88
C PRO A 689 43.92 36.97 0.95
N LYS A 690 44.59 37.66 1.89
CA LYS A 690 46.01 37.40 2.17
C LYS A 690 46.15 35.91 2.50
N PRO A 691 47.13 35.20 1.92
CA PRO A 691 47.41 33.81 2.30
C PRO A 691 47.56 33.71 3.82
N GLY A 692 46.71 32.92 4.46
CA GLY A 692 46.65 32.67 5.90
C GLY A 692 45.60 33.43 6.71
N GLU A 693 44.74 34.27 6.13
CA GLU A 693 43.66 34.95 6.88
C GLU A 693 42.50 34.00 7.18
N MET A 694 42.26 33.71 8.47
CA MET A 694 41.15 32.90 8.93
C MET A 694 39.86 33.73 8.99
N LYS A 695 38.82 33.29 8.29
CA LYS A 695 37.50 33.94 8.27
C LYS A 695 36.40 32.91 8.51
N THR A 696 35.40 33.29 9.30
CA THR A 696 34.17 32.51 9.45
C THR A 696 33.22 32.83 8.30
N ALA A 697 32.78 31.81 7.59
CA ALA A 697 31.82 31.94 6.51
C ALA A 697 30.88 30.74 6.47
N SER A 698 29.68 30.95 5.94
CA SER A 698 28.69 29.91 5.77
C SER A 698 28.45 29.61 4.29
N HIS A 699 28.24 28.33 3.99
CA HIS A 699 28.11 27.79 2.65
C HIS A 699 26.92 26.84 2.60
N PHE A 700 26.27 26.76 1.44
CA PHE A 700 25.37 25.66 1.12
C PHE A 700 26.16 24.55 0.42
N ALA A 701 25.66 23.32 0.52
CA ALA A 701 26.25 22.13 -0.08
C ALA A 701 26.06 22.07 -1.61
N THR A 702 26.45 23.11 -2.35
CA THR A 702 26.43 23.14 -3.82
C THR A 702 27.63 22.39 -4.39
N GLU A 703 27.55 21.98 -5.66
CA GLU A 703 28.62 21.28 -6.38
C GLU A 703 29.92 22.08 -6.47
N GLU A 704 29.86 23.41 -6.35
CA GLU A 704 31.04 24.29 -6.27
C GLU A 704 31.77 24.14 -4.94
N ASN A 705 31.04 23.85 -3.86
CA ASN A 705 31.54 23.87 -2.49
C ASN A 705 31.89 22.47 -1.96
N VAL A 706 31.19 21.44 -2.43
CA VAL A 706 31.29 20.07 -1.90
C VAL A 706 31.26 19.04 -3.02
N LYS A 707 31.97 17.92 -2.81
CA LYS A 707 31.82 16.74 -3.64
C LYS A 707 30.53 16.05 -3.21
N VAL A 708 29.59 15.88 -4.14
CA VAL A 708 28.33 15.20 -3.89
C VAL A 708 28.53 13.70 -4.05
N ILE A 709 28.03 12.91 -3.09
CA ILE A 709 28.14 11.45 -3.05
C ILE A 709 26.75 10.85 -3.31
N GLY A 710 26.64 10.04 -4.36
CA GLY A 710 25.39 9.41 -4.78
C GLY A 710 24.32 10.40 -5.28
N ARG A 711 23.10 9.87 -5.45
CA ARG A 711 21.95 10.64 -5.96
C ARG A 711 21.37 11.52 -4.85
N THR A 712 21.36 12.83 -5.07
CA THR A 712 20.88 13.83 -4.11
C THR A 712 20.00 14.87 -4.79
N TYR A 713 19.21 15.58 -3.98
CA TYR A 713 18.32 16.64 -4.43
C TYR A 713 18.74 17.99 -3.81
N MET A 714 18.75 19.05 -4.61
CA MET A 714 18.97 20.42 -4.10
C MET A 714 17.62 21.13 -4.10
N SER A 715 17.14 21.53 -2.92
CA SER A 715 15.85 22.22 -2.78
C SER A 715 15.92 23.67 -3.28
N ALA A 716 14.74 24.27 -3.50
CA ALA A 716 14.64 25.69 -3.85
C ALA A 716 15.22 26.63 -2.76
N THR A 717 15.32 26.16 -1.52
CA THR A 717 15.90 26.87 -0.38
C THR A 717 17.39 26.60 -0.19
N SER A 718 18.04 25.94 -1.17
CA SER A 718 19.48 25.62 -1.18
C SER A 718 19.94 24.60 -0.13
N GLU A 719 19.04 23.71 0.30
CA GLU A 719 19.38 22.56 1.15
C GLU A 719 19.66 21.33 0.27
N ARG A 720 20.65 20.52 0.65
CA ARG A 720 20.90 19.26 -0.05
C ARG A 720 20.28 18.08 0.69
N TRP A 721 19.35 17.41 0.04
CA TRP A 721 18.64 16.26 0.59
C TRP A 721 19.19 14.92 0.09
N LEU A 722 19.28 13.99 1.04
CA LEU A 722 19.82 12.64 0.93
C LEU A 722 18.70 11.63 1.16
N ALA A 723 18.47 10.74 0.18
CA ALA A 723 17.50 9.66 0.30
C ALA A 723 18.19 8.30 0.42
N ASN A 724 19.04 7.94 -0.55
CA ASN A 724 19.69 6.63 -0.56
C ASN A 724 20.68 6.44 0.60
N THR A 725 20.87 5.18 1.00
CA THR A 725 21.94 4.83 1.93
C THR A 725 23.30 5.22 1.36
N ALA A 726 24.23 5.61 2.24
CA ALA A 726 25.57 6.09 1.95
C ALA A 726 25.67 7.27 0.95
N SER A 727 24.56 7.89 0.56
CA SER A 727 24.56 9.20 -0.12
C SER A 727 24.97 10.29 0.85
N GLY A 728 25.56 11.38 0.33
CA GLY A 728 26.20 12.35 1.19
C GLY A 728 26.95 13.48 0.48
N ILE A 729 27.84 14.12 1.24
CA ILE A 729 28.76 15.13 0.74
C ILE A 729 30.15 14.96 1.36
N GLU A 730 31.18 15.39 0.65
CA GLU A 730 32.54 15.45 1.15
C GLU A 730 33.24 16.74 0.72
N PHE A 731 33.89 17.41 1.66
CA PHE A 731 34.58 18.66 1.38
C PHE A 731 35.81 18.83 2.26
N THR A 732 36.67 19.77 1.87
CA THR A 732 37.85 20.15 2.63
C THR A 732 37.85 21.64 2.94
N TYR A 733 38.52 22.00 4.02
CA TYR A 733 38.86 23.39 4.33
C TYR A 733 40.16 23.44 5.12
N TYR A 734 40.88 24.55 5.03
CA TYR A 734 42.06 24.77 5.87
C TYR A 734 41.66 25.59 7.09
N GLY A 735 41.54 24.96 8.26
CA GLY A 735 41.08 25.63 9.47
C GLY A 735 41.02 24.73 10.70
N ASN A 736 40.28 25.16 11.71
CA ASN A 736 40.20 24.49 13.03
C ASN A 736 38.79 24.34 13.58
N GLU A 737 37.80 25.06 13.04
CA GLU A 737 36.42 25.08 13.53
C GLU A 737 35.45 24.97 12.35
N GLY A 738 34.33 24.28 12.59
CA GLY A 738 33.20 24.31 11.69
C GLY A 738 32.00 23.57 12.27
N SER A 739 30.86 23.75 11.62
CA SER A 739 29.60 23.14 11.97
C SER A 739 28.75 22.89 10.74
N VAL A 740 27.82 21.96 10.87
CA VAL A 740 26.83 21.63 9.84
C VAL A 740 25.45 21.49 10.46
N GLU A 741 24.47 22.07 9.79
CA GLU A 741 23.06 21.87 10.09
C GLU A 741 22.54 20.63 9.38
N ILE A 742 21.96 19.71 10.15
CA ILE A 742 21.27 18.52 9.65
C ILE A 742 19.77 18.72 9.84
N LEU A 743 19.00 18.47 8.79
CA LEU A 743 17.57 18.70 8.73
C LEU A 743 16.80 17.38 8.68
N GLY A 744 15.69 17.33 9.40
CA GLY A 744 14.76 16.21 9.41
C GLY A 744 13.62 16.38 8.43
N ASP A 745 13.18 15.28 7.83
CA ASP A 745 11.94 15.23 7.06
C ASP A 745 10.70 15.24 7.97
N SER A 746 9.51 15.03 7.40
CA SER A 746 8.26 15.02 8.15
C SER A 746 8.15 13.92 9.22
N LEU A 747 9.04 12.91 9.20
CA LEU A 747 9.06 11.81 10.16
C LEU A 747 10.03 12.03 11.31
N ALA A 748 10.93 13.01 11.23
CA ALA A 748 11.96 13.26 12.23
C ALA A 748 11.39 13.48 13.65
N THR A 749 10.26 14.19 13.76
CA THR A 749 9.59 14.49 15.03
C THR A 749 8.54 13.44 15.44
N GLY A 750 8.41 12.34 14.69
CA GLY A 750 7.50 11.24 15.02
C GLY A 750 7.96 10.41 16.22
N GLU A 751 7.03 9.70 16.86
CA GLU A 751 7.31 8.88 18.06
C GLU A 751 8.11 7.60 17.76
N SER A 752 8.07 7.09 16.51
CA SER A 752 8.76 5.85 16.13
C SER A 752 10.19 6.11 15.68
N LEU A 753 11.16 5.68 16.48
CA LEU A 753 12.58 5.65 16.10
C LEU A 753 12.86 4.73 14.91
N ALA A 754 12.02 3.71 14.68
CA ALA A 754 12.24 2.74 13.61
C ALA A 754 12.19 3.37 12.21
N ASN A 755 11.51 4.51 12.06
CA ASN A 755 11.29 5.18 10.78
C ASN A 755 12.16 6.43 10.58
N LYS A 756 12.93 6.87 11.58
CA LYS A 756 13.78 8.07 11.49
C LYS A 756 15.05 7.76 10.70
N ALA A 757 15.61 8.75 10.02
CA ALA A 757 16.86 8.54 9.30
C ALA A 757 18.06 8.49 10.26
N ARG A 758 19.07 7.67 9.93
CA ARG A 758 20.37 7.63 10.62
C ARG A 758 21.44 8.23 9.72
N PHE A 759 22.39 8.98 10.26
CA PHE A 759 23.48 9.58 9.50
C PHE A 759 24.79 9.59 10.30
N ALA A 760 25.91 9.79 9.61
CA ALA A 760 27.21 9.93 10.23
C ALA A 760 28.01 11.12 9.68
N ILE A 761 28.83 11.71 10.55
CA ILE A 761 29.81 12.76 10.22
C ILE A 761 31.19 12.23 10.57
N TYR A 762 32.06 12.21 9.57
CA TYR A 762 33.49 11.89 9.70
C TYR A 762 34.32 13.16 9.50
N VAL A 763 35.31 13.34 10.38
CA VAL A 763 36.26 14.45 10.31
C VAL A 763 37.67 13.88 10.30
N ASN A 764 38.40 14.11 9.21
CA ASN A 764 39.71 13.50 8.95
C ASN A 764 39.65 11.97 9.12
N ASP A 765 38.68 11.34 8.45
CA ASP A 765 38.40 9.90 8.46
C ASP A 765 38.03 9.31 9.84
N LYS A 766 37.81 10.16 10.86
CA LYS A 766 37.38 9.73 12.18
C LYS A 766 35.90 10.02 12.37
N LEU A 767 35.15 9.00 12.79
CA LEU A 767 33.75 9.15 13.18
C LEU A 767 33.63 10.15 14.32
N LEU A 768 32.86 11.22 14.08
CA LEU A 768 32.52 12.24 15.07
C LEU A 768 31.08 12.08 15.55
N VAL A 769 30.15 11.88 14.60
CA VAL A 769 28.72 11.75 14.86
C VAL A 769 28.22 10.48 14.19
N ASP A 770 27.41 9.73 14.91
CA ASP A 770 26.52 8.66 14.44
C ASP A 770 25.23 8.86 15.21
N ASP A 771 24.20 9.41 14.55
CA ASP A 771 23.00 9.88 15.24
C ASP A 771 21.74 9.64 14.40
N MET A 772 20.60 9.59 15.09
CA MET A 772 19.27 9.58 14.48
C MET A 772 18.80 11.02 14.27
N VAL A 773 18.06 11.27 13.18
CA VAL A 773 17.45 12.57 12.93
C VAL A 773 16.12 12.66 13.66
N GLU A 774 16.13 13.29 14.82
CA GLU A 774 14.97 13.37 15.72
C GLU A 774 14.32 14.75 15.81
N ASP A 775 14.97 15.75 15.20
CA ASP A 775 14.55 17.14 15.17
C ASP A 775 14.37 17.59 13.72
N THR A 776 13.55 18.62 13.50
CA THR A 776 13.44 19.26 12.17
C THR A 776 14.75 19.91 11.73
N SER A 777 15.57 20.37 12.68
CA SER A 777 16.93 20.85 12.43
C SER A 777 17.79 20.70 13.70
N LYS A 778 19.05 20.27 13.52
CA LYS A 778 20.07 20.21 14.58
C LYS A 778 21.46 20.52 14.00
N THR A 779 22.21 21.36 14.70
CA THR A 779 23.59 21.74 14.30
C THR A 779 24.62 20.90 15.05
N TYR A 780 25.63 20.41 14.33
CA TYR A 780 26.75 19.64 14.86
C TYR A 780 28.07 20.34 14.62
N ASP A 781 28.86 20.53 15.68
CA ASP A 781 30.18 21.19 15.64
C ASP A 781 31.32 20.17 15.51
N PHE A 782 32.36 20.51 14.75
CA PHE A 782 33.56 19.69 14.54
C PHE A 782 34.88 20.43 14.87
N ASN A 783 35.01 20.87 16.12
CA ASN A 783 36.16 21.65 16.61
C ASN A 783 37.43 20.80 16.76
N LEU A 784 38.55 21.25 16.19
CA LEU A 784 39.84 20.57 16.19
C LEU A 784 40.92 21.31 17.01
N SER A 785 41.84 20.55 17.61
CA SER A 785 42.98 21.09 18.34
C SER A 785 44.08 21.56 17.37
N GLY A 786 43.93 22.76 16.81
CA GLY A 786 44.89 23.40 15.90
C GLY A 786 44.37 23.53 14.46
N SER A 787 44.98 24.42 13.68
CA SER A 787 44.61 24.66 12.28
C SER A 787 45.38 23.75 11.32
N GLY A 788 44.68 23.25 10.31
CA GLY A 788 45.25 22.41 9.26
C GLY A 788 44.22 22.10 8.17
N LEU A 789 44.60 21.26 7.20
CA LEU A 789 43.64 20.73 6.23
C LEU A 789 42.68 19.77 6.94
N VAL A 790 41.40 20.07 6.88
CA VAL A 790 40.31 19.27 7.43
C VAL A 790 39.51 18.69 6.28
N THR A 791 39.22 17.40 6.32
CA THR A 791 38.28 16.72 5.43
C THR A 791 37.04 16.34 6.22
N VAL A 792 35.86 16.72 5.75
CA VAL A 792 34.57 16.39 6.35
C VAL A 792 33.78 15.55 5.35
N ASN A 793 33.30 14.40 5.80
CA ASN A 793 32.41 13.53 5.04
C ASN A 793 31.13 13.30 5.85
N ILE A 794 29.97 13.55 5.23
CA ILE A 794 28.65 13.40 5.85
C ILE A 794 27.85 12.46 4.97
N ILE A 795 27.40 11.34 5.54
CA ILE A 795 26.64 10.32 4.82
C ILE A 795 25.39 9.90 5.59
N LYS A 796 24.32 9.59 4.86
CA LYS A 796 23.16 8.88 5.40
C LYS A 796 23.50 7.39 5.56
N LEU A 797 23.14 6.78 6.69
CA LEU A 797 23.44 5.38 6.98
C LEU A 797 22.25 4.44 6.74
N SER A 798 21.03 4.92 6.99
CA SER A 798 19.80 4.14 6.82
C SER A 798 19.32 4.08 5.36
N GLU A 799 18.42 3.15 5.06
CA GLU A 799 17.85 2.93 3.72
C GLU A 799 16.92 4.05 3.24
N SER A 800 16.63 4.07 1.93
CA SER A 800 15.86 5.15 1.30
C SER A 800 14.37 5.14 1.59
N ALA A 801 13.82 3.97 1.88
CA ALA A 801 12.38 3.76 1.88
C ALA A 801 11.68 4.58 2.98
N SER A 802 12.24 4.57 4.19
CA SER A 802 11.59 5.11 5.40
C SER A 802 11.70 6.63 5.55
N ALA A 803 12.89 7.23 5.41
CA ALA A 803 13.10 8.66 5.70
C ALA A 803 14.26 9.27 4.91
N THR A 804 14.26 10.59 4.79
CA THR A 804 15.31 11.41 4.15
C THR A 804 16.02 12.33 5.15
N VAL A 805 17.22 12.81 4.79
CA VAL A 805 18.03 13.73 5.61
C VAL A 805 18.42 14.94 4.78
N GLY A 806 18.24 16.15 5.30
CA GLY A 806 18.72 17.37 4.67
C GLY A 806 20.05 17.84 5.27
N ILE A 807 20.88 18.46 4.44
CA ILE A 807 22.06 19.22 4.84
C ILE A 807 21.75 20.69 4.59
N GLY A 808 21.64 21.44 5.68
CA GLY A 808 21.44 22.87 5.67
C GLY A 808 22.77 23.61 5.56
N LYS A 809 22.94 24.62 6.40
CA LYS A 809 24.10 25.51 6.35
C LYS A 809 25.38 24.84 6.90
N ILE A 810 26.48 24.95 6.16
CA ILE A 810 27.83 24.57 6.60
C ILE A 810 28.57 25.85 6.99
N THR A 811 29.01 25.98 8.23
CA THR A 811 29.78 27.15 8.68
C THR A 811 31.17 26.73 9.06
N VAL A 812 32.21 27.34 8.50
CA VAL A 812 33.61 27.03 8.84
C VAL A 812 34.36 28.30 9.16
N THR A 813 35.33 28.19 10.07
CA THR A 813 36.40 29.17 10.22
C THR A 813 37.61 28.62 9.48
N SER A 814 37.86 29.16 8.29
CA SER A 814 38.88 28.66 7.36
C SER A 814 39.65 29.77 6.67
N GLU A 815 40.76 29.43 6.03
CA GLU A 815 41.53 30.36 5.21
C GLU A 815 40.64 30.96 4.10
N GLY A 816 40.47 32.27 4.11
CA GLY A 816 39.58 33.01 3.22
C GLY A 816 38.08 32.71 3.39
N GLY A 817 37.70 31.93 4.41
CA GLY A 817 36.33 31.47 4.64
C GLY A 817 35.82 30.54 3.55
N LYS A 818 36.69 29.75 2.93
CA LYS A 818 36.34 28.83 1.83
C LYS A 818 36.21 27.38 2.31
N ILE A 819 35.33 26.65 1.64
CA ILE A 819 35.34 25.18 1.57
C ILE A 819 35.56 24.77 0.11
N MET A 820 36.06 23.56 -0.12
CA MET A 820 36.32 23.03 -1.45
C MET A 820 35.89 21.57 -1.56
N PRO A 821 35.31 21.15 -2.71
CA PRO A 821 35.04 19.74 -2.96
C PRO A 821 36.33 18.94 -2.89
N THR A 822 36.28 17.72 -2.36
CA THR A 822 37.40 16.78 -2.51
C THR A 822 37.57 16.39 -3.98
N PRO A 823 38.80 16.06 -4.42
CA PRO A 823 39.01 15.55 -5.77
C PRO A 823 38.19 14.28 -6.03
N SER A 824 37.68 14.16 -7.26
CA SER A 824 37.11 12.90 -7.73
C SER A 824 38.14 11.78 -7.65
N LYS A 825 37.64 10.60 -7.32
CA LYS A 825 38.42 9.37 -7.27
C LYS A 825 38.75 8.86 -8.66
N LYS A 826 39.68 7.91 -8.73
CA LYS A 826 40.15 7.34 -10.00
C LYS A 826 39.02 6.66 -10.75
N HIS A 827 38.13 5.97 -10.01
CA HIS A 827 37.07 5.17 -10.56
C HIS A 827 35.67 5.65 -10.15
N ARG A 828 34.65 5.28 -10.91
CA ARG A 828 33.23 5.52 -10.56
C ARG A 828 32.39 4.25 -10.69
N ILE A 829 31.65 3.91 -9.64
CA ILE A 829 30.82 2.69 -9.59
C ILE A 829 29.40 3.04 -9.13
N GLU A 830 28.37 2.52 -9.79
CA GLU A 830 27.01 2.52 -9.25
C GLU A 830 26.64 1.12 -8.77
N PHE A 831 26.06 1.01 -7.57
CA PHE A 831 25.54 -0.22 -7.01
C PHE A 831 24.03 -0.14 -6.93
N ILE A 832 23.36 -1.19 -7.41
CA ILE A 832 21.91 -1.36 -7.40
C ILE A 832 21.62 -2.62 -6.58
N GLY A 833 20.75 -2.55 -5.58
CA GLY A 833 20.47 -3.75 -4.79
C GLY A 833 19.30 -3.65 -3.83
N ASP A 834 19.22 -4.65 -2.96
CA ASP A 834 18.17 -4.83 -1.96
C ASP A 834 18.68 -4.50 -0.55
N SER A 835 18.07 -5.12 0.48
CA SER A 835 18.41 -4.97 1.89
C SER A 835 19.88 -5.29 2.21
N ILE A 836 20.52 -6.19 1.45
CA ILE A 836 21.94 -6.51 1.60
C ILE A 836 22.80 -5.28 1.26
N THR A 837 22.39 -4.53 0.24
CA THR A 837 23.04 -3.30 -0.21
C THR A 837 22.66 -2.11 0.67
N CYS A 838 21.49 -2.13 1.32
CA CYS A 838 21.10 -1.15 2.34
C CYS A 838 21.93 -1.25 3.62
N GLY A 839 22.42 -2.46 3.95
CA GLY A 839 23.01 -2.75 5.26
C GLY A 839 21.97 -3.01 6.32
N TYR A 840 20.83 -3.63 5.94
CA TYR A 840 19.73 -3.95 6.83
C TYR A 840 20.21 -4.70 8.07
N GLY A 841 19.96 -4.13 9.26
CA GLY A 841 20.25 -4.75 10.55
C GLY A 841 21.71 -5.04 10.85
N ILE A 842 22.66 -4.56 10.04
CA ILE A 842 24.08 -4.95 10.10
C ILE A 842 24.76 -4.62 11.43
N ASP A 843 24.19 -3.69 12.21
CA ASP A 843 24.68 -3.29 13.54
C ASP A 843 24.02 -4.04 14.70
N ASP A 844 23.12 -4.98 14.43
CA ASP A 844 22.45 -5.79 15.46
C ASP A 844 22.55 -7.30 15.13
N GLU A 845 23.32 -8.02 15.95
CA GLU A 845 23.48 -9.47 15.87
C GLU A 845 22.27 -10.24 16.44
N ASN A 846 21.27 -9.53 16.98
CA ASN A 846 20.01 -10.15 17.34
C ASN A 846 19.20 -10.50 16.09
N ILE A 847 19.28 -11.76 15.67
CA ILE A 847 18.55 -12.29 14.51
C ILE A 847 17.03 -11.98 14.58
N ASN A 848 16.44 -11.86 15.78
CA ASN A 848 15.02 -11.52 15.95
C ASN A 848 14.81 -10.02 16.29
N GLY A 849 15.76 -9.16 15.92
CA GLY A 849 15.75 -7.73 16.24
C GLY A 849 14.67 -6.93 15.52
N GLY A 850 14.16 -7.46 14.40
CA GLY A 850 13.22 -6.80 13.50
C GLY A 850 13.77 -5.53 12.85
N PHE A 851 13.06 -5.03 11.84
CA PHE A 851 13.45 -3.83 11.11
C PHE A 851 13.56 -2.59 12.02
N LYS A 852 14.71 -1.91 11.95
CA LYS A 852 14.95 -0.58 12.54
C LYS A 852 16.01 0.16 11.75
N ASN A 853 15.72 1.38 11.27
CA ASN A 853 16.73 2.26 10.66
C ASN A 853 17.95 2.50 11.57
N SER A 854 17.78 2.45 12.90
CA SER A 854 18.88 2.61 13.86
C SER A 854 19.91 1.48 13.84
N THR A 855 19.59 0.34 13.21
CA THR A 855 20.46 -0.83 13.07
C THR A 855 21.02 -1.00 11.66
N GLU A 856 20.64 -0.11 10.74
CA GLU A 856 21.14 -0.10 9.39
C GLU A 856 22.40 0.75 9.24
N ASP A 857 23.33 0.29 8.41
CA ASP A 857 24.57 1.02 8.13
C ASP A 857 25.13 0.66 6.73
N GLY A 858 24.80 1.49 5.74
CA GLY A 858 25.30 1.36 4.37
C GLY A 858 26.82 1.39 4.25
N SER A 859 27.54 2.02 5.19
CA SER A 859 29.00 2.12 5.17
C SER A 859 29.71 0.80 5.50
N LYS A 860 28.97 -0.18 6.04
CA LYS A 860 29.47 -1.52 6.37
C LYS A 860 29.15 -2.57 5.30
N THR A 861 28.49 -2.18 4.22
CA THR A 861 28.07 -3.09 3.16
C THR A 861 29.19 -3.46 2.20
N TYR A 862 28.99 -4.56 1.46
CA TYR A 862 29.93 -4.98 0.42
C TYR A 862 30.10 -3.90 -0.67
N ALA A 863 29.04 -3.14 -0.97
CA ALA A 863 29.05 -2.09 -1.98
C ALA A 863 30.01 -0.95 -1.59
N TYR A 864 29.81 -0.39 -0.40
CA TYR A 864 30.67 0.68 0.12
C TYR A 864 32.13 0.23 0.25
N LYS A 865 32.37 -0.96 0.81
CA LYS A 865 33.72 -1.51 0.96
C LYS A 865 34.39 -1.84 -0.38
N THR A 866 33.62 -2.21 -1.41
CA THR A 866 34.15 -2.40 -2.77
C THR A 866 34.63 -1.08 -3.36
N ALA A 867 33.84 0.00 -3.23
CA ALA A 867 34.26 1.33 -3.66
C ALA A 867 35.56 1.78 -2.97
N GLN A 868 35.69 1.52 -1.66
CA GLN A 868 36.93 1.78 -0.91
C GLN A 868 38.12 0.95 -1.43
N ASN A 869 37.94 -0.37 -1.62
CA ASN A 869 38.99 -1.27 -2.11
C ASN A 869 39.51 -0.92 -3.51
N LEU A 870 38.69 -0.22 -4.30
CA LEU A 870 38.97 0.19 -5.67
C LEU A 870 39.32 1.68 -5.79
N ASP A 871 39.35 2.43 -4.68
CA ASP A 871 39.53 3.89 -4.67
C ASP A 871 38.60 4.57 -5.69
N ALA A 872 37.30 4.28 -5.56
CA ALA A 872 36.24 4.73 -6.45
C ALA A 872 35.25 5.67 -5.74
N ASP A 873 34.77 6.69 -6.45
CA ASP A 873 33.54 7.39 -6.09
C ASP A 873 32.35 6.46 -6.41
N TYR A 874 31.26 6.61 -5.67
CA TYR A 874 30.14 5.67 -5.77
C TYR A 874 28.78 6.35 -5.76
N SER A 875 27.80 5.62 -6.31
CA SER A 875 26.37 5.83 -6.15
C SER A 875 25.75 4.51 -5.68
N ILE A 876 24.90 4.53 -4.65
CA ILE A 876 24.19 3.34 -4.16
C ILE A 876 22.69 3.63 -4.28
N VAL A 877 21.96 2.73 -4.94
CA VAL A 877 20.51 2.77 -5.14
C VAL A 877 19.94 1.45 -4.66
N SER A 878 19.40 1.43 -3.44
CA SER A 878 18.91 0.21 -2.83
C SER A 878 17.74 0.42 -1.89
N VAL A 879 16.90 -0.59 -1.79
CA VAL A 879 15.67 -0.61 -1.00
C VAL A 879 15.49 -1.99 -0.40
N SER A 880 15.19 -2.10 0.89
CA SER A 880 14.99 -3.41 1.52
C SER A 880 13.79 -4.13 0.93
N GLY A 881 13.94 -5.44 0.69
CA GLY A 881 12.88 -6.28 0.13
C GLY A 881 12.57 -6.08 -1.36
N ILE A 882 13.26 -5.17 -2.07
CA ILE A 882 12.99 -4.89 -3.49
C ILE A 882 13.52 -5.98 -4.41
N GLY A 883 12.81 -6.26 -5.50
CA GLY A 883 13.28 -7.14 -6.58
C GLY A 883 13.22 -6.50 -7.96
N VAL A 884 13.52 -7.29 -8.99
CA VAL A 884 13.43 -6.89 -10.42
C VAL A 884 12.01 -7.11 -10.96
N VAL A 885 11.44 -8.29 -10.72
CA VAL A 885 10.09 -8.69 -11.13
C VAL A 885 9.12 -8.70 -9.96
N SER A 886 9.60 -9.05 -8.77
CA SER A 886 8.80 -9.08 -7.54
C SER A 886 9.64 -8.69 -6.34
N ASN A 887 9.09 -7.83 -5.49
CA ASN A 887 9.56 -7.66 -4.13
C ASN A 887 9.37 -8.96 -3.34
N TYR A 888 9.99 -9.01 -2.15
CA TYR A 888 9.90 -10.18 -1.29
C TYR A 888 8.44 -10.53 -1.00
N THR A 889 8.10 -11.81 -1.17
CA THR A 889 6.75 -12.32 -0.98
C THR A 889 6.83 -13.67 -0.29
N SER A 890 6.20 -13.78 0.88
CA SER A 890 6.10 -15.04 1.63
C SER A 890 5.05 -16.00 1.06
N ALA A 891 4.24 -15.56 0.09
CA ALA A 891 3.07 -16.31 -0.41
C ALA A 891 3.21 -16.76 -1.88
N GLY A 892 4.40 -16.59 -2.48
CA GLY A 892 4.63 -16.89 -3.90
C GLY A 892 3.71 -16.10 -4.85
N VAL A 893 3.13 -14.98 -4.40
CA VAL A 893 2.31 -14.07 -5.21
C VAL A 893 3.17 -12.86 -5.55
N LYS A 894 3.24 -12.55 -6.85
CA LYS A 894 4.03 -11.44 -7.38
C LYS A 894 3.69 -10.15 -6.65
N SER A 895 4.68 -9.50 -6.09
CA SER A 895 4.59 -8.16 -5.49
C SER A 895 5.34 -7.19 -6.39
N ASP A 896 4.66 -6.64 -7.40
CA ASP A 896 5.29 -5.83 -8.46
C ASP A 896 4.89 -4.36 -8.43
N GLU A 897 4.23 -3.92 -7.37
CA GLU A 897 3.82 -2.53 -7.19
C GLU A 897 5.03 -1.59 -7.19
N ASN A 898 6.10 -1.96 -6.48
CA ASN A 898 7.26 -1.12 -6.22
C ASN A 898 8.61 -1.83 -6.48
N VAL A 899 8.84 -2.34 -7.70
CA VAL A 899 10.10 -3.02 -8.09
C VAL A 899 11.17 -2.04 -8.60
N MET A 900 12.45 -2.42 -8.49
CA MET A 900 13.59 -1.53 -8.78
C MET A 900 13.55 -0.88 -10.17
N PRO A 901 13.19 -1.59 -11.26
CA PRO A 901 13.14 -0.98 -12.60
C PRO A 901 12.23 0.26 -12.69
N LYS A 902 11.20 0.37 -11.84
CA LYS A 902 10.29 1.54 -11.82
C LYS A 902 10.92 2.79 -11.21
N TYR A 903 11.96 2.63 -10.39
CA TYR A 903 12.60 3.72 -9.65
C TYR A 903 14.05 3.95 -10.04
N TYR A 904 14.61 3.10 -10.90
CA TYR A 904 16.01 3.23 -11.32
C TYR A 904 16.29 4.56 -12.03
N ASP A 905 15.31 5.15 -12.71
CA ASP A 905 15.44 6.47 -13.36
C ASP A 905 15.11 7.64 -12.42
N LYS A 906 14.77 7.36 -11.16
CA LYS A 906 14.44 8.36 -10.13
C LYS A 906 15.61 8.57 -9.17
N ILE A 907 15.49 9.57 -8.29
CA ILE A 907 16.48 9.81 -7.23
C ILE A 907 16.55 8.60 -6.29
N ALA A 908 15.41 8.14 -5.77
CA ALA A 908 15.28 6.98 -4.89
C ALA A 908 13.81 6.56 -4.77
N TYR A 909 13.54 5.34 -4.32
CA TYR A 909 12.23 5.00 -3.75
C TYR A 909 12.17 5.45 -2.28
N SER A 910 11.11 6.16 -1.91
CA SER A 910 10.85 6.57 -0.52
C SER A 910 9.36 6.79 -0.30
N TRP A 911 8.85 6.41 0.87
CA TRP A 911 7.52 6.79 1.36
C TRP A 911 7.48 8.22 1.89
N SER A 912 8.64 8.78 2.21
CA SER A 912 8.77 10.16 2.69
C SER A 912 9.06 11.14 1.56
N THR A 913 9.17 12.43 1.91
CA THR A 913 9.49 13.53 1.02
C THR A 913 10.73 14.28 1.51
N PHE A 914 11.33 15.09 0.63
CA PHE A 914 12.28 16.11 1.05
C PHE A 914 11.56 17.25 1.81
N GLY A 915 12.33 18.18 2.39
CA GLY A 915 11.79 19.29 3.19
C GLY A 915 10.86 20.25 2.44
N ASP A 916 10.94 20.26 1.11
CA ASP A 916 10.02 21.02 0.25
C ASP A 916 8.84 20.18 -0.28
N TRP A 917 8.59 19.02 0.32
CA TRP A 917 7.55 18.05 -0.07
C TRP A 917 7.75 17.36 -1.42
N THR A 918 8.91 17.55 -2.06
CA THR A 918 9.28 16.82 -3.27
C THR A 918 9.47 15.34 -2.95
N SER A 919 8.81 14.47 -3.72
CA SER A 919 8.90 13.02 -3.54
C SER A 919 10.11 12.44 -4.28
N PRO A 920 11.06 11.76 -3.60
CA PRO A 920 12.20 11.12 -4.25
C PRO A 920 11.78 10.13 -5.35
N ALA A 921 10.67 9.41 -5.12
CA ALA A 921 10.13 8.39 -6.02
C ALA A 921 9.49 8.96 -7.29
N LYS A 922 9.30 10.29 -7.37
CA LYS A 922 8.72 10.99 -8.52
C LYS A 922 9.69 11.98 -9.17
N THR A 923 10.90 12.13 -8.64
CA THR A 923 11.92 13.03 -9.17
C THR A 923 12.92 12.26 -10.02
N ASP A 924 13.02 12.62 -11.29
CA ASP A 924 13.97 12.00 -12.22
C ASP A 924 15.43 12.29 -11.80
N TRP A 925 16.28 11.27 -11.95
CA TRP A 925 17.71 11.43 -11.76
C TRP A 925 18.38 11.89 -13.06
N ASP A 926 19.18 12.94 -12.94
CA ASP A 926 20.04 13.39 -14.03
C ASP A 926 21.32 12.55 -14.07
N PHE A 927 21.31 11.52 -14.92
CA PHE A 927 22.45 10.61 -15.11
C PHE A 927 23.72 11.30 -15.64
N THR A 928 23.66 12.54 -16.13
CA THR A 928 24.87 13.28 -16.53
C THR A 928 25.72 13.69 -15.33
N LYS A 929 25.12 13.78 -14.14
CA LYS A 929 25.81 14.12 -12.88
C LYS A 929 26.73 13.00 -12.38
N PHE A 930 26.45 11.76 -12.75
CA PHE A 930 27.25 10.61 -12.35
C PHE A 930 27.19 9.52 -13.44
N GLN A 931 28.20 9.48 -14.30
CA GLN A 931 28.39 8.43 -15.29
C GLN A 931 29.43 7.41 -14.78
N PRO A 932 29.00 6.23 -14.29
CA PRO A 932 29.90 5.22 -13.77
C PRO A 932 30.69 4.50 -14.87
N GLU A 933 31.88 4.01 -14.53
CA GLU A 933 32.61 3.05 -15.37
C GLU A 933 32.05 1.63 -15.20
N ALA A 934 31.44 1.34 -14.04
CA ALA A 934 30.84 0.06 -13.74
C ALA A 934 29.50 0.21 -12.99
N VAL A 935 28.52 -0.62 -13.34
CA VAL A 935 27.26 -0.77 -12.62
C VAL A 935 27.19 -2.18 -12.06
N VAL A 936 27.00 -2.32 -10.76
CA VAL A 936 26.86 -3.62 -10.07
C VAL A 936 25.40 -3.80 -9.65
N ILE A 937 24.76 -4.85 -10.15
CA ILE A 937 23.41 -5.24 -9.80
C ILE A 937 23.50 -6.42 -8.83
N ASN A 938 22.93 -6.28 -7.63
CA ASN A 938 22.79 -7.36 -6.67
C ASN A 938 21.31 -7.48 -6.28
N LEU A 939 20.52 -8.01 -7.22
CA LEU A 939 19.09 -8.23 -7.11
C LEU A 939 18.75 -9.63 -7.60
N GLY A 940 17.66 -10.20 -7.07
CA GLY A 940 17.26 -11.58 -7.28
C GLY A 940 16.98 -12.34 -5.99
N THR A 941 17.53 -11.86 -4.85
CA THR A 941 17.28 -12.45 -3.53
C THR A 941 15.78 -12.46 -3.22
N ASN A 942 15.14 -11.30 -3.37
CA ASN A 942 13.71 -11.14 -3.09
C ASN A 942 12.83 -11.75 -4.18
N ASP A 943 13.24 -11.64 -5.45
CA ASP A 943 12.55 -12.28 -6.56
C ASP A 943 12.46 -13.80 -6.39
N SER A 944 13.49 -14.44 -5.79
CA SER A 944 13.51 -15.90 -5.54
C SER A 944 12.30 -16.38 -4.76
N SER A 945 11.76 -15.55 -3.85
CA SER A 945 10.56 -15.86 -3.05
C SER A 945 9.27 -15.94 -3.89
N TYR A 946 9.22 -15.18 -5.00
CA TYR A 946 8.14 -15.27 -5.99
C TYR A 946 8.39 -16.39 -7.01
N VAL A 947 9.62 -16.46 -7.54
CA VAL A 947 9.96 -17.38 -8.63
C VAL A 947 9.88 -18.83 -8.16
N ALA A 948 10.43 -19.14 -6.98
CA ALA A 948 10.25 -20.42 -6.28
C ALA A 948 10.44 -21.68 -7.16
N HIS A 949 11.41 -21.64 -8.09
CA HIS A 949 11.70 -22.69 -9.09
C HIS A 949 10.55 -23.04 -10.04
N ASP A 950 9.56 -22.15 -10.21
CA ASP A 950 8.55 -22.26 -11.24
C ASP A 950 9.13 -21.83 -12.59
N ALA A 951 9.17 -22.74 -13.56
CA ALA A 951 9.78 -22.50 -14.86
C ALA A 951 9.17 -21.31 -15.64
N THR A 952 7.89 -21.00 -15.44
CA THR A 952 7.24 -19.85 -16.09
C THR A 952 7.74 -18.55 -15.46
N ARG A 953 7.86 -18.52 -14.13
CA ARG A 953 8.36 -17.36 -13.39
C ARG A 953 9.86 -17.18 -13.53
N GLU A 954 10.61 -18.26 -13.70
CA GLU A 954 12.03 -18.20 -14.05
C GLU A 954 12.21 -17.52 -15.40
N ALA A 955 11.42 -17.89 -16.41
CA ALA A 955 11.42 -17.21 -17.71
C ALA A 955 10.99 -15.74 -17.60
N GLU A 956 9.96 -15.44 -16.81
CA GLU A 956 9.51 -14.08 -16.54
C GLU A 956 10.61 -13.24 -15.87
N PHE A 957 11.33 -13.81 -14.90
CA PHE A 957 12.45 -13.16 -14.25
C PHE A 957 13.59 -12.90 -15.23
N VAL A 958 13.94 -13.88 -16.09
CA VAL A 958 14.94 -13.69 -17.16
C VAL A 958 14.56 -12.53 -18.07
N ASP A 959 13.33 -12.50 -18.58
CA ASP A 959 12.83 -11.43 -19.46
C ASP A 959 12.88 -10.05 -18.79
N ALA A 960 12.42 -9.97 -17.53
CA ALA A 960 12.45 -8.73 -16.75
C ALA A 960 13.89 -8.27 -16.47
N TYR A 961 14.80 -9.19 -16.18
CA TYR A 961 16.21 -8.88 -15.92
C TYR A 961 16.94 -8.42 -17.19
N VAL A 962 16.66 -9.03 -18.35
CA VAL A 962 17.14 -8.56 -19.66
C VAL A 962 16.65 -7.13 -19.94
N ALA A 963 15.37 -6.85 -19.69
CA ALA A 963 14.80 -5.52 -19.83
C ALA A 963 15.48 -4.51 -18.90
N PHE A 964 15.80 -4.92 -17.67
CA PHE A 964 16.48 -4.06 -16.71
C PHE A 964 17.93 -3.75 -17.11
N ILE A 965 18.68 -4.74 -17.62
CA ILE A 965 20.02 -4.51 -18.20
C ILE A 965 19.95 -3.50 -19.35
N LYS A 966 18.93 -3.59 -20.22
CA LYS A 966 18.71 -2.61 -21.31
C LYS A 966 18.44 -1.21 -20.76
N GLN A 967 17.62 -1.07 -19.72
CA GLN A 967 17.36 0.21 -19.07
C GLN A 967 18.65 0.81 -18.49
N ILE A 968 19.46 0.01 -17.80
CA ILE A 968 20.75 0.45 -17.24
C ILE A 968 21.71 0.87 -18.35
N ARG A 969 21.80 0.10 -19.43
CA ARG A 969 22.64 0.44 -20.60
C ARG A 969 22.19 1.75 -21.25
N GLU A 970 20.89 2.00 -21.36
CA GLU A 970 20.37 3.26 -21.92
C GLU A 970 20.85 4.47 -21.10
N LYS A 971 20.83 4.36 -19.77
CA LYS A 971 21.24 5.46 -18.88
C LYS A 971 22.76 5.56 -18.69
N ASN A 972 23.48 4.46 -18.90
CA ASN A 972 24.93 4.35 -18.73
C ASN A 972 25.54 3.64 -19.96
N PRO A 973 25.67 4.34 -21.10
CA PRO A 973 26.02 3.71 -22.38
C PRO A 973 27.38 3.01 -22.36
N ASP A 974 28.35 3.51 -21.58
CA ASP A 974 29.73 3.01 -21.59
C ASP A 974 30.07 2.08 -20.41
N ALA A 975 29.20 1.96 -19.41
CA ALA A 975 29.52 1.25 -18.17
C ALA A 975 29.64 -0.27 -18.35
N ALA A 976 30.58 -0.92 -17.69
CA ALA A 976 30.55 -2.38 -17.56
C ALA A 976 29.48 -2.80 -16.56
N ILE A 977 28.59 -3.73 -16.93
CA ILE A 977 27.48 -4.16 -16.05
C ILE A 977 27.83 -5.50 -15.40
N PHE A 978 27.86 -5.55 -14.07
CA PHE A 978 28.14 -6.72 -13.26
C PHE A 978 26.86 -7.21 -12.59
N CYS A 979 26.32 -8.33 -13.06
CA CYS A 979 25.14 -8.97 -12.48
C CYS A 979 25.56 -9.98 -11.41
N THR A 980 25.21 -9.74 -10.16
CA THR A 980 25.71 -10.48 -9.01
C THR A 980 24.57 -11.01 -8.15
N LEU A 981 24.77 -12.16 -7.51
CA LEU A 981 23.85 -12.74 -6.54
C LEU A 981 24.59 -13.79 -5.70
N GLY A 982 24.18 -14.05 -4.47
CA GLY A 982 24.69 -15.21 -3.73
C GLY A 982 24.81 -15.05 -2.22
N ILE A 983 24.91 -13.81 -1.71
CA ILE A 983 25.24 -13.55 -0.29
C ILE A 983 24.20 -14.20 0.63
N MET A 984 22.91 -14.06 0.33
CA MET A 984 21.80 -14.69 1.06
C MET A 984 21.13 -15.82 0.24
N GLY A 985 21.91 -16.59 -0.50
CA GLY A 985 21.40 -17.62 -1.41
C GLY A 985 21.56 -17.24 -2.88
N ALA A 986 21.57 -18.24 -3.75
CA ALA A 986 21.95 -18.08 -5.16
C ALA A 986 20.97 -18.78 -6.11
N ASP A 987 19.73 -19.01 -5.68
CA ASP A 987 18.77 -19.88 -6.40
C ASP A 987 18.46 -19.38 -7.81
N LEU A 988 18.42 -18.05 -8.00
CA LEU A 988 18.22 -17.42 -9.32
C LEU A 988 19.50 -17.06 -10.07
N TYR A 989 20.68 -17.44 -9.56
CA TYR A 989 21.95 -17.13 -10.24
C TYR A 989 22.01 -17.75 -11.65
N PRO A 990 21.59 -19.00 -11.89
CA PRO A 990 21.54 -19.56 -13.25
C PRO A 990 20.67 -18.73 -14.21
N GLN A 991 19.54 -18.20 -13.76
CA GLN A 991 18.67 -17.34 -14.55
C GLN A 991 19.31 -15.97 -14.81
N ILE A 992 20.12 -15.45 -13.88
CA ILE A 992 20.92 -14.24 -14.14
C ILE A 992 21.97 -14.52 -15.23
N GLU A 993 22.66 -15.66 -15.20
CA GLU A 993 23.60 -16.04 -16.27
C GLU A 993 22.90 -16.16 -17.63
N GLN A 994 21.70 -16.75 -17.62
CA GLN A 994 20.84 -16.82 -18.80
C GLN A 994 20.46 -15.42 -19.31
N ALA A 995 20.00 -14.52 -18.45
CA ALA A 995 19.63 -13.16 -18.82
C ALA A 995 20.81 -12.38 -19.42
N VAL A 996 22.02 -12.52 -18.86
CA VAL A 996 23.24 -11.92 -19.42
C VAL A 996 23.52 -12.48 -20.83
N ALA A 997 23.46 -13.80 -20.99
CA ALA A 997 23.68 -14.44 -22.29
C ALA A 997 22.64 -14.01 -23.34
N GLU A 998 21.37 -13.94 -22.96
CA GLU A 998 20.27 -13.50 -23.82
C GLU A 998 20.40 -12.03 -24.21
N TYR A 999 20.71 -11.15 -23.27
CA TYR A 999 20.97 -9.74 -23.54
C TYR A 999 22.11 -9.57 -24.57
N THR A 1000 23.24 -10.27 -24.36
CA THR A 1000 24.37 -10.22 -25.28
C THR A 1000 24.01 -10.79 -26.65
N ALA A 1001 23.23 -11.86 -26.72
CA ALA A 1001 22.76 -12.43 -27.98
C ALA A 1001 21.81 -11.47 -28.74
N GLN A 1002 20.93 -10.78 -28.02
CA GLN A 1002 19.94 -9.86 -28.59
C GLN A 1002 20.55 -8.54 -29.08
N THR A 1003 21.57 -8.03 -28.39
CA THR A 1003 22.11 -6.67 -28.62
C THR A 1003 23.51 -6.66 -29.24
N GLY A 1004 24.27 -7.74 -29.09
CA GLY A 1004 25.68 -7.80 -29.41
C GLY A 1004 26.60 -7.12 -28.38
N ASP A 1005 26.04 -6.50 -27.33
CA ASP A 1005 26.82 -5.89 -26.26
C ASP A 1005 27.40 -6.98 -25.34
N LYS A 1006 28.73 -6.95 -25.19
CA LYS A 1006 29.51 -7.89 -24.39
C LYS A 1006 30.05 -7.26 -23.11
N ASN A 1007 29.76 -5.98 -22.86
CA ASN A 1007 30.21 -5.26 -21.67
C ASN A 1007 29.24 -5.49 -20.49
N VAL A 1008 28.81 -6.74 -20.33
CA VAL A 1008 27.97 -7.24 -19.26
C VAL A 1008 28.49 -8.61 -18.83
N THR A 1009 28.49 -8.89 -17.53
CA THR A 1009 29.01 -10.13 -16.96
C THR A 1009 28.21 -10.55 -15.73
N SER A 1010 28.33 -11.81 -15.32
CA SER A 1010 27.74 -12.34 -14.09
C SER A 1010 28.80 -12.84 -13.11
N MET A 1011 28.56 -12.70 -11.81
CA MET A 1011 29.41 -13.26 -10.76
C MET A 1011 28.59 -13.74 -9.55
N GLN A 1012 28.77 -15.00 -9.16
CA GLN A 1012 28.16 -15.53 -7.95
C GLN A 1012 28.96 -15.16 -6.70
N PHE A 1013 28.32 -14.58 -5.69
CA PHE A 1013 28.90 -14.40 -4.36
C PHE A 1013 28.97 -15.72 -3.59
N ASP A 1014 29.85 -15.77 -2.59
CA ASP A 1014 29.81 -16.86 -1.61
C ASP A 1014 28.63 -16.62 -0.66
N SER A 1015 27.90 -17.68 -0.33
CA SER A 1015 26.81 -17.58 0.65
C SER A 1015 27.36 -17.28 2.04
N GLN A 1016 26.65 -16.44 2.78
CA GLN A 1016 26.99 -16.09 4.15
C GLN A 1016 27.12 -17.33 5.04
N GLN A 1017 28.01 -17.24 6.03
CA GLN A 1017 28.32 -18.37 6.92
C GLN A 1017 28.02 -17.98 8.36
N MET A 1018 27.38 -18.89 9.11
CA MET A 1018 27.10 -18.69 10.55
C MET A 1018 28.37 -18.32 11.35
N SER A 1019 29.54 -18.82 10.95
CA SER A 1019 30.84 -18.50 11.58
C SER A 1019 31.31 -17.05 11.41
N ASP A 1020 30.67 -16.30 10.52
CA ASP A 1020 30.92 -14.88 10.32
C ASP A 1020 29.98 -13.98 11.13
N GLY A 1021 29.04 -14.58 11.88
CA GLY A 1021 27.93 -13.87 12.49
C GLY A 1021 26.79 -13.68 11.49
N ILE A 1022 25.57 -13.61 12.02
CA ILE A 1022 24.35 -13.32 11.28
C ILE A 1022 23.61 -12.24 12.05
N CYS A 1023 23.12 -11.24 11.31
CA CYS A 1023 22.43 -10.09 11.85
C CYS A 1023 20.90 -10.30 11.80
N VAL A 1024 20.17 -9.24 12.15
CA VAL A 1024 18.69 -9.18 12.11
C VAL A 1024 18.11 -9.85 10.86
N ASP A 1025 17.05 -10.63 11.04
CA ASP A 1025 16.31 -11.32 9.98
C ASP A 1025 17.21 -12.08 9.01
N TRP A 1026 18.24 -12.72 9.56
CA TRP A 1026 19.21 -13.54 8.86
C TRP A 1026 20.10 -12.77 7.87
N HIS A 1027 20.24 -11.45 8.01
CA HIS A 1027 21.06 -10.64 7.11
C HIS A 1027 22.57 -10.79 7.35
N PRO A 1028 23.39 -10.50 6.33
CA PRO A 1028 24.83 -10.68 6.40
C PRO A 1028 25.49 -9.67 7.34
N SER A 1029 26.33 -10.18 8.25
CA SER A 1029 27.19 -9.35 9.09
C SER A 1029 28.18 -8.51 8.28
N GLU A 1030 28.79 -7.51 8.93
CA GLU A 1030 29.88 -6.73 8.33
C GLU A 1030 31.05 -7.61 7.87
N LYS A 1031 31.33 -8.72 8.58
CA LYS A 1031 32.38 -9.67 8.21
C LYS A 1031 32.05 -10.41 6.92
N THR A 1032 30.80 -10.84 6.74
CA THR A 1032 30.31 -11.40 5.47
C THR A 1032 30.42 -10.38 4.34
N ASN A 1033 29.95 -9.15 4.58
CA ASN A 1033 30.04 -8.05 3.62
C ASN A 1033 31.49 -7.73 3.21
N THR A 1034 32.44 -7.79 4.15
CA THR A 1034 33.87 -7.59 3.88
C THR A 1034 34.43 -8.66 2.95
N LYS A 1035 34.04 -9.93 3.12
CA LYS A 1035 34.45 -11.02 2.22
C LYS A 1035 33.84 -10.87 0.84
N ALA A 1036 32.55 -10.53 0.77
CA ALA A 1036 31.86 -10.24 -0.48
C ALA A 1036 32.54 -9.09 -1.23
N ALA A 1037 32.88 -7.99 -0.53
CA ALA A 1037 33.60 -6.86 -1.12
C ALA A 1037 34.97 -7.27 -1.68
N ALA A 1038 35.73 -8.09 -0.96
CA ALA A 1038 37.02 -8.58 -1.44
C ALA A 1038 36.89 -9.41 -2.72
N LYS A 1039 35.88 -10.30 -2.79
CA LYS A 1039 35.57 -11.12 -3.96
C LYS A 1039 35.19 -10.26 -5.16
N LEU A 1040 34.23 -9.33 -4.98
CA LEU A 1040 33.79 -8.42 -6.04
C LEU A 1040 34.94 -7.52 -6.52
N SER A 1041 35.73 -6.97 -5.60
CA SER A 1041 36.87 -6.11 -5.94
C SER A 1041 37.92 -6.84 -6.78
N ALA A 1042 38.21 -8.10 -6.46
CA ALA A 1042 39.13 -8.92 -7.24
C ALA A 1042 38.58 -9.17 -8.65
N TYR A 1043 37.30 -9.51 -8.75
CA TYR A 1043 36.64 -9.75 -10.02
C TYR A 1043 36.58 -8.51 -10.91
N MET A 1044 36.22 -7.35 -10.35
CA MET A 1044 36.19 -6.09 -11.08
C MET A 1044 37.58 -5.68 -11.57
N LYS A 1045 38.64 -5.87 -10.78
CA LYS A 1045 40.02 -5.60 -11.24
C LYS A 1045 40.40 -6.47 -12.44
N GLU A 1046 39.98 -7.74 -12.44
CA GLU A 1046 40.23 -8.65 -13.55
C GLU A 1046 39.48 -8.22 -14.81
N VAL A 1047 38.17 -7.96 -14.71
CA VAL A 1047 37.32 -7.61 -15.85
C VAL A 1047 37.65 -6.21 -16.40
N MET A 1048 37.87 -5.23 -15.52
CA MET A 1048 38.08 -3.83 -15.90
C MET A 1048 39.55 -3.48 -16.17
N GLY A 1049 40.50 -4.30 -15.71
CA GLY A 1049 41.93 -4.02 -15.79
C GLY A 1049 42.38 -2.86 -14.89
N TRP A 1050 41.74 -2.69 -13.73
CA TRP A 1050 41.97 -1.57 -12.80
C TRP A 1050 43.23 -1.65 -11.94
#